data_AF-A0A2J8XTC2-F1
#
_entry.id   AF-A0A2J8XTC2-F1
#
_cell.length_a   1.000
_cell.length_b   1.000
_cell.length_c   1.000
_cell.angle_alpha   90.00
_cell.angle_beta   90.00
_cell.angle_gamma   90.00
#
_symmetry.space_group_name_H-M   'P 1'
#
loop_
_entity.id
_entity.type
_entity.pdbx_description
1 polymer ?
#
loop_
_entity_poly.entity_id
_entity_poly.type
_entity_poly.pdbx_seq_one_letter_code
_entity_poly.pdbx_strand_id
1 'polypeptide(L)'
;MGTALVYHEDMTATRLLWDDPECEIERPERLTAALDRLRQRGLEQRCLLLSAREASEEELGLVHSPEYVSLVRETQVLGKEELQALSGQFDAICFHPSTFHCARLAAGAGLQLVDAVLTGAVQNGLALVRPPGHHSQRAAANGFCVFNNVAIAAAHAKQKHGLHRILVVDWDVHHGQGIQYLFEDDPSILYFSWHRYEHGRFWPFLRESDADAVGRGQGLGFTVNLPWNQVGMGNADYVAAFLHLLLPLAFEFDPELVLVSAGFDSAIGDPEGQMQATPECFAHLTQLLQVLAGGRVCAVLEGGYHLESLAESVCMTVQTLLGDPAPPLSGSMVPCQSALESIQSARAAQAPHWKSLQLQDVTPVLMSPSILSPEERPPPLLPGGPVCKGAASAPSSLLDQPCLCPAPSVRTAVALTAPDITLVLPPDVIQQEGSALREETEAWARPHESLAREEALAALGKLLYLLDGMLDGQVNSGIAATPASAAAATLDVAIRRGLSHGAQRLLCVALGQLDRPPDLAHDGRSLWLNIRGKEAAALSMFHVSTPLPAMTGGFLSCILGLVLPLAYSFQPDLVLVALGPGHGLQGRHAALLAAMLRGLAGGRVLALLEEDSTPQLAGILARVLNGEAPPSLGASSVASPEDVRALMYLRGQLEPQWKMLQCHPHLVA
;
A
#
# COMPACT_ATOMS: atom_id res chain seq x y z
N MET A 1 10.60 7.42 -15.45
CA MET A 1 11.45 7.07 -14.28
C MET A 1 11.47 5.55 -14.16
N GLY A 2 12.58 4.93 -13.74
CA GLY A 2 12.73 3.46 -13.77
C GLY A 2 12.50 2.79 -12.41
N THR A 3 12.28 1.47 -12.45
CA THR A 3 12.23 0.56 -11.30
C THR A 3 13.47 -0.33 -11.32
N ALA A 4 14.18 -0.46 -10.21
CA ALA A 4 15.30 -1.41 -10.12
C ALA A 4 14.82 -2.80 -9.69
N LEU A 5 15.44 -3.84 -10.26
CA LEU A 5 15.37 -5.21 -9.76
C LEU A 5 16.79 -5.65 -9.41
N VAL A 6 17.03 -5.96 -8.14
CA VAL A 6 18.35 -6.40 -7.65
C VAL A 6 18.32 -7.88 -7.35
N TYR A 7 19.25 -8.64 -7.92
CA TYR A 7 19.33 -10.09 -7.76
C TYR A 7 20.77 -10.58 -7.98
N HIS A 8 21.08 -11.76 -7.44
CA HIS A 8 22.30 -12.51 -7.73
C HIS A 8 22.05 -14.01 -7.59
N GLU A 9 22.52 -14.80 -8.56
CA GLU A 9 22.23 -16.24 -8.62
C GLU A 9 22.84 -17.04 -7.47
N ASP A 10 24.01 -16.64 -6.96
CA ASP A 10 24.63 -17.29 -5.80
C ASP A 10 23.75 -17.32 -4.55
N MET A 11 22.76 -16.43 -4.41
CA MET A 11 21.81 -16.48 -3.30
C MET A 11 20.90 -17.73 -3.33
N THR A 12 20.99 -18.56 -4.37
CA THR A 12 20.39 -19.90 -4.46
C THR A 12 21.30 -21.03 -3.95
N ALA A 13 22.55 -20.74 -3.59
CA ALA A 13 23.53 -21.76 -3.20
C ALA A 13 23.25 -22.37 -1.82
N THR A 14 22.68 -21.59 -0.89
CA THR A 14 22.33 -22.05 0.46
C THR A 14 21.11 -22.97 0.44
N ARG A 15 21.30 -24.17 0.98
CA ARG A 15 20.25 -25.19 1.16
C ARG A 15 20.43 -25.89 2.51
N LEU A 16 19.34 -26.46 3.01
CA LEU A 16 19.36 -27.32 4.18
C LEU A 16 20.20 -28.59 3.90
N LEU A 17 21.08 -28.96 4.85
CA LEU A 17 22.03 -30.07 4.69
C LEU A 17 21.66 -31.33 5.49
N TRP A 18 20.65 -31.26 6.34
CA TRP A 18 20.15 -32.34 7.22
C TRP A 18 18.62 -32.29 7.27
N ASP A 19 17.98 -33.31 7.82
CA ASP A 19 16.52 -33.31 7.93
C ASP A 19 16.10 -32.38 9.07
N ASP A 20 15.37 -31.32 8.71
CA ASP A 20 14.82 -30.33 9.63
C ASP A 20 13.51 -29.77 9.03
N PRO A 21 12.35 -30.29 9.47
CA PRO A 21 11.04 -29.87 8.93
C PRO A 21 10.72 -28.39 9.17
N GLU A 22 11.37 -27.73 10.13
CA GLU A 22 11.17 -26.30 10.40
C GLU A 22 11.91 -25.45 9.36
N CYS A 23 13.16 -25.81 9.03
CA CYS A 23 13.95 -25.10 8.03
C CYS A 23 13.64 -25.47 6.57
N GLU A 24 13.00 -26.61 6.28
CA GLU A 24 12.86 -27.10 4.90
C GLU A 24 12.06 -26.18 3.97
N ILE A 25 11.24 -25.30 4.54
CA ILE A 25 10.41 -24.33 3.82
C ILE A 25 11.26 -23.19 3.22
N GLU A 26 12.40 -22.85 3.84
CA GLU A 26 13.32 -21.81 3.36
C GLU A 26 14.30 -22.41 2.34
N ARG A 27 13.91 -22.38 1.07
CA ARG A 27 14.61 -23.09 -0.02
C ARG A 27 14.93 -22.21 -1.24
N PRO A 28 15.97 -22.56 -2.03
CA PRO A 28 16.37 -21.82 -3.23
C PRO A 28 15.25 -21.53 -4.23
N GLU A 29 14.30 -22.45 -4.33
CA GLU A 29 13.17 -22.37 -5.27
C GLU A 29 12.28 -21.14 -5.03
N ARG A 30 12.34 -20.53 -3.83
CA ARG A 30 11.66 -19.26 -3.54
C ARG A 30 12.13 -18.15 -4.48
N LEU A 31 13.46 -18.01 -4.66
CA LEU A 31 14.02 -17.00 -5.56
C LEU A 31 13.80 -17.35 -7.02
N THR A 32 14.03 -18.61 -7.40
CA THR A 32 13.90 -18.99 -8.81
C THR A 32 12.46 -18.92 -9.28
N ALA A 33 11.48 -19.33 -8.46
CA ALA A 33 10.06 -19.21 -8.80
C ALA A 33 9.63 -17.75 -9.00
N ALA A 34 10.06 -16.85 -8.11
CA ALA A 34 9.76 -15.42 -8.22
C ALA A 34 10.38 -14.80 -9.48
N LEU A 35 11.67 -15.06 -9.73
CA LEU A 35 12.38 -14.56 -10.89
C LEU A 35 11.81 -15.11 -12.21
N ASP A 36 11.53 -16.41 -12.27
CA ASP A 36 10.95 -17.03 -13.46
C ASP A 36 9.55 -16.49 -13.77
N ARG A 37 8.73 -16.21 -12.74
CA ARG A 37 7.42 -15.59 -12.95
C ARG A 37 7.54 -14.15 -13.45
N LEU A 38 8.48 -13.36 -12.93
CA LEU A 38 8.77 -12.01 -13.44
C LEU A 38 9.18 -12.05 -14.92
N ARG A 39 10.01 -13.03 -15.32
CA ARG A 39 10.42 -13.26 -16.72
C ARG A 39 9.24 -13.63 -17.61
N GLN A 40 8.43 -14.59 -17.16
CA GLN A 40 7.25 -15.07 -17.88
C GLN A 40 6.25 -13.92 -18.15
N ARG A 41 6.15 -12.96 -17.23
CA ARG A 41 5.28 -11.78 -17.35
C ARG A 41 5.92 -10.58 -18.04
N GLY A 42 7.17 -10.68 -18.49
CA GLY A 42 7.85 -9.56 -19.13
C GLY A 42 8.22 -8.41 -18.19
N LEU A 43 8.14 -8.62 -16.86
CA LEU A 43 8.35 -7.57 -15.86
C LEU A 43 9.84 -7.31 -15.61
N GLU A 44 10.67 -8.35 -15.63
CA GLU A 44 12.13 -8.22 -15.47
C GLU A 44 12.72 -7.29 -16.54
N GLN A 45 12.31 -7.46 -17.79
CA GLN A 45 12.83 -6.71 -18.94
C GLN A 45 12.47 -5.22 -18.92
N ARG A 46 11.47 -4.86 -18.10
CA ARG A 46 11.04 -3.47 -17.88
C ARG A 46 11.77 -2.81 -16.70
N CYS A 47 12.48 -3.60 -15.90
CA CYS A 47 13.27 -3.11 -14.76
C CYS A 47 14.72 -2.81 -15.18
N LEU A 48 15.35 -1.89 -14.45
CA LEU A 48 16.80 -1.77 -14.45
C LEU A 48 17.37 -2.90 -13.59
N LEU A 49 18.01 -3.88 -14.24
CA LEU A 49 18.67 -4.97 -13.53
C LEU A 49 19.98 -4.49 -12.91
N LEU A 50 20.08 -4.62 -11.60
CA LEU A 50 21.31 -4.36 -10.85
C LEU A 50 21.83 -5.67 -10.28
N SER A 51 23.12 -5.93 -10.47
CA SER A 51 23.77 -7.04 -9.77
C SER A 51 23.90 -6.69 -8.29
N ALA A 52 23.58 -7.65 -7.42
CA ALA A 52 23.96 -7.52 -6.02
C ALA A 52 25.49 -7.50 -5.88
N ARG A 53 25.97 -6.85 -4.82
CA ARG A 53 27.36 -6.93 -4.37
C ARG A 53 27.39 -7.49 -2.96
N GLU A 54 28.54 -7.96 -2.51
CA GLU A 54 28.72 -8.26 -1.09
C GLU A 54 28.75 -6.96 -0.26
N ALA A 55 27.98 -6.91 0.82
CA ALA A 55 28.18 -5.93 1.87
C ALA A 55 29.55 -6.14 2.53
N SER A 56 30.29 -5.06 2.77
CA SER A 56 31.54 -5.11 3.55
C SER A 56 31.26 -5.41 5.02
N GLU A 57 32.23 -5.92 5.77
CA GLU A 57 32.08 -6.14 7.22
C GLU A 57 31.81 -4.82 7.97
N GLU A 58 32.29 -3.68 7.47
CA GLU A 58 31.98 -2.35 8.01
C GLU A 58 30.49 -2.00 7.84
N GLU A 59 29.91 -2.29 6.67
CA GLU A 59 28.48 -2.10 6.41
C GLU A 59 27.61 -3.06 7.23
N LEU A 60 28.05 -4.30 7.43
CA LEU A 60 27.39 -5.23 8.36
C LEU A 60 27.45 -4.71 9.81
N GLY A 61 28.61 -4.16 10.19
CA GLY A 61 28.89 -3.60 11.50
C GLY A 61 28.08 -2.36 11.88
N LEU A 62 27.30 -1.80 10.95
CA LEU A 62 26.37 -0.71 11.24
C LEU A 62 25.28 -1.12 12.23
N VAL A 63 24.87 -2.39 12.20
CA VAL A 63 23.82 -2.91 13.09
C VAL A 63 24.23 -4.20 13.79
N HIS A 64 25.21 -4.94 13.26
CA HIS A 64 25.70 -6.19 13.85
C HIS A 64 26.98 -6.00 14.66
N SER A 65 27.15 -6.82 15.68
CA SER A 65 28.40 -6.87 16.45
C SER A 65 29.55 -7.50 15.63
N PRO A 66 30.79 -7.00 15.76
CA PRO A 66 31.96 -7.60 15.09
C PRO A 66 32.17 -9.08 15.44
N GLU A 67 31.82 -9.47 16.66
CA GLU A 67 31.89 -10.85 17.15
C GLU A 67 30.91 -11.74 16.38
N TYR A 68 29.68 -11.28 16.18
CA TYR A 68 28.67 -12.02 15.42
C TYR A 68 29.02 -12.11 13.93
N VAL A 69 29.48 -11.02 13.32
CA VAL A 69 29.96 -11.05 11.92
C VAL A 69 31.10 -12.06 11.76
N SER A 70 32.01 -12.14 12.74
CA SER A 70 33.09 -13.11 12.74
C SER A 70 32.61 -14.54 12.90
N LEU A 71 31.63 -14.79 13.77
CA LEU A 71 31.01 -16.11 13.94
C LEU A 71 30.38 -16.60 12.63
N VAL A 72 29.62 -15.75 11.94
CA VAL A 72 29.00 -16.12 10.66
C VAL A 72 30.06 -16.32 9.58
N ARG A 73 31.15 -15.54 9.57
CA ARG A 73 32.28 -15.75 8.65
C ARG A 73 32.90 -17.14 8.81
N GLU A 74 33.05 -17.60 10.05
CA GLU A 74 33.63 -18.92 10.35
C GLU A 74 32.81 -20.08 9.80
N THR A 75 31.51 -19.91 9.53
CA THR A 75 30.67 -20.97 8.95
C THR A 75 31.17 -21.45 7.59
N GLN A 76 31.97 -20.65 6.88
CA GLN A 76 32.52 -20.99 5.57
C GLN A 76 33.49 -22.17 5.59
N VAL A 77 34.13 -22.43 6.73
CA VAL A 77 35.16 -23.47 6.88
C VAL A 77 34.70 -24.67 7.73
N LEU A 78 33.47 -24.63 8.25
CA LEU A 78 32.91 -25.68 9.09
C LEU A 78 32.36 -26.84 8.27
N GLY A 79 32.53 -28.06 8.81
CA GLY A 79 31.88 -29.25 8.30
C GLY A 79 30.40 -29.32 8.64
N LYS A 80 29.67 -30.27 8.02
CA LYS A 80 28.21 -30.44 8.22
C LYS A 80 27.81 -30.59 9.69
N GLU A 81 28.53 -31.43 10.45
CA GLU A 81 28.21 -31.70 11.86
C GLU A 81 28.42 -30.47 12.74
N GLU A 82 29.48 -29.70 12.48
CA GLU A 82 29.78 -28.45 13.17
C GLU A 82 28.75 -27.36 12.85
N LEU A 83 28.34 -27.25 11.57
CA LEU A 83 27.28 -26.35 11.14
C LEU A 83 25.94 -26.70 11.78
N GLN A 84 25.61 -27.98 11.88
CA GLN A 84 24.38 -28.42 12.54
C GLN A 84 24.42 -28.08 14.04
N ALA A 85 25.55 -28.33 14.71
CA ALA A 85 25.74 -28.00 16.11
C ALA A 85 25.68 -26.48 16.37
N LEU A 86 26.25 -25.67 15.47
CA LEU A 86 26.15 -24.21 15.54
C LEU A 86 24.73 -23.72 15.27
N SER A 87 24.05 -24.27 14.27
CA SER A 87 22.66 -23.92 13.93
C SER A 87 21.74 -24.15 15.13
N GLY A 88 21.89 -25.27 15.85
CA GLY A 88 21.12 -25.58 17.05
C GLY A 88 21.37 -24.67 18.27
N GLN A 89 22.29 -23.70 18.18
CA GLN A 89 22.47 -22.67 19.21
C GLN A 89 21.54 -21.46 19.01
N PHE A 90 20.90 -21.37 17.85
CA PHE A 90 20.00 -20.29 17.47
C PHE A 90 18.63 -20.88 17.14
N ASP A 91 17.62 -20.03 17.15
CA ASP A 91 16.23 -20.42 16.94
C ASP A 91 15.86 -20.32 15.46
N ALA A 92 15.32 -21.42 14.91
CA ALA A 92 14.90 -21.57 13.52
C ALA A 92 15.94 -21.09 12.48
N ILE A 93 17.20 -21.50 12.58
CA ILE A 93 18.25 -21.18 11.58
C ILE A 93 18.93 -22.45 11.08
N CYS A 94 19.36 -22.42 9.82
CA CYS A 94 20.17 -23.48 9.24
C CYS A 94 21.37 -22.90 8.47
N PHE A 95 22.58 -23.07 9.01
CA PHE A 95 23.82 -22.61 8.39
C PHE A 95 24.33 -23.57 7.31
N HIS A 96 24.99 -23.00 6.30
CA HIS A 96 25.61 -23.66 5.16
C HIS A 96 27.00 -23.04 4.91
N PRO A 97 27.96 -23.74 4.28
CA PRO A 97 29.27 -23.16 3.96
C PRO A 97 29.20 -21.86 3.14
N SER A 98 28.16 -21.73 2.31
CA SER A 98 27.89 -20.51 1.52
C SER A 98 27.08 -19.43 2.27
N THR A 99 26.70 -19.64 3.53
CA THR A 99 25.80 -18.72 4.25
C THR A 99 26.37 -17.31 4.35
N PHE A 100 27.63 -17.15 4.77
CA PHE A 100 28.25 -15.82 4.88
C PHE A 100 28.26 -15.08 3.54
N HIS A 101 28.63 -15.78 2.45
CA HIS A 101 28.63 -15.23 1.09
C HIS A 101 27.24 -14.74 0.68
N CYS A 102 26.24 -15.60 0.79
CA CYS A 102 24.88 -15.29 0.36
C CYS A 102 24.25 -14.19 1.23
N ALA A 103 24.49 -14.20 2.54
CA ALA A 103 24.00 -13.16 3.46
C ALA A 103 24.63 -11.79 3.17
N ARG A 104 25.90 -11.76 2.75
CA ARG A 104 26.55 -10.51 2.31
C ARG A 104 25.99 -10.01 0.98
N LEU A 105 25.68 -10.90 0.04
CA LEU A 105 24.98 -10.55 -1.20
C LEU A 105 23.57 -10.02 -0.93
N ALA A 106 22.82 -10.66 -0.02
CA ALA A 106 21.48 -10.23 0.38
C ALA A 106 21.49 -8.82 0.98
N ALA A 107 22.37 -8.56 1.96
CA ALA A 107 22.52 -7.25 2.55
C ALA A 107 22.97 -6.20 1.51
N GLY A 108 23.96 -6.54 0.69
CA GLY A 108 24.48 -5.63 -0.33
C GLY A 108 23.51 -5.37 -1.50
N ALA A 109 22.56 -6.26 -1.77
CA ALA A 109 21.46 -6.00 -2.70
C ALA A 109 20.54 -4.86 -2.17
N GLY A 110 20.21 -4.88 -0.88
CA GLY A 110 19.48 -3.79 -0.22
C GLY A 110 20.23 -2.46 -0.29
N LEU A 111 21.55 -2.48 -0.07
CA LEU A 111 22.41 -1.29 -0.20
C LEU A 111 22.43 -0.72 -1.63
N GLN A 112 22.58 -1.59 -2.64
CA GLN A 112 22.57 -1.21 -4.05
C GLN A 112 21.23 -0.57 -4.45
N LEU A 113 20.12 -1.14 -3.98
CA LEU A 113 18.79 -0.60 -4.25
C LEU A 113 18.61 0.79 -3.63
N VAL A 114 18.98 0.95 -2.34
CA VAL A 114 18.93 2.24 -1.65
C VAL A 114 19.80 3.29 -2.33
N ASP A 115 21.04 2.94 -2.70
CA ASP A 115 21.94 3.84 -3.42
C ASP A 115 21.33 4.29 -4.75
N ALA A 116 20.75 3.36 -5.53
CA ALA A 116 20.16 3.66 -6.84
C ALA A 116 18.92 4.58 -6.72
N VAL A 117 18.09 4.40 -5.69
CA VAL A 117 16.92 5.24 -5.43
C VAL A 117 17.32 6.63 -4.94
N LEU A 118 18.22 6.72 -3.95
CA LEU A 118 18.60 8.00 -3.34
C LEU A 118 19.48 8.87 -4.23
N THR A 119 20.22 8.28 -5.18
CA THR A 119 20.97 9.01 -6.22
C THR A 119 20.11 9.39 -7.42
N GLY A 120 18.85 8.96 -7.48
CA GLY A 120 17.91 9.25 -8.57
C GLY A 120 18.14 8.43 -9.85
N ALA A 121 18.92 7.35 -9.79
CA ALA A 121 19.10 6.44 -10.92
C ALA A 121 17.79 5.68 -11.24
N VAL A 122 17.02 5.36 -10.21
CA VAL A 122 15.65 4.82 -10.30
C VAL A 122 14.76 5.53 -9.28
N GLN A 123 13.43 5.42 -9.45
CA GLN A 123 12.47 5.98 -8.51
C GLN A 123 12.24 5.05 -7.31
N ASN A 124 12.26 3.75 -7.56
CA ASN A 124 11.90 2.69 -6.62
C ASN A 124 12.53 1.36 -7.08
N GLY A 125 12.32 0.29 -6.32
CA GLY A 125 12.70 -1.05 -6.78
C GLY A 125 12.49 -2.15 -5.75
N LEU A 126 12.88 -3.36 -6.15
CA LEU A 126 12.79 -4.57 -5.35
C LEU A 126 14.12 -5.33 -5.38
N ALA A 127 14.57 -5.81 -4.22
CA ALA A 127 15.69 -6.72 -4.08
C ALA A 127 15.18 -8.14 -3.80
N LEU A 128 15.40 -9.05 -4.74
CA LEU A 128 15.11 -10.48 -4.60
C LEU A 128 16.31 -11.16 -3.92
N VAL A 129 16.20 -11.37 -2.61
CA VAL A 129 17.32 -11.82 -1.78
C VAL A 129 16.99 -13.09 -1.00
N ARG A 130 18.04 -13.90 -0.75
CA ARG A 130 18.07 -14.96 0.27
C ARG A 130 19.50 -15.03 0.84
N PRO A 131 19.67 -15.20 2.17
CA PRO A 131 18.64 -15.35 3.19
C PRO A 131 17.82 -14.07 3.48
N PRO A 132 16.64 -14.19 4.13
CA PRO A 132 15.90 -13.04 4.68
C PRO A 132 16.68 -12.35 5.82
N GLY A 133 16.12 -11.27 6.37
CA GLY A 133 16.81 -10.40 7.32
C GLY A 133 16.04 -9.96 8.56
N HIS A 134 14.73 -9.73 8.51
CA HIS A 134 14.02 -8.96 9.55
C HIS A 134 14.08 -9.53 10.98
N HIS A 135 14.32 -10.84 11.17
CA HIS A 135 14.49 -11.46 12.48
C HIS A 135 15.91 -11.35 13.06
N SER A 136 16.91 -11.12 12.20
CA SER A 136 18.32 -11.09 12.60
C SER A 136 18.57 -9.94 13.57
N GLN A 137 19.21 -10.27 14.69
CA GLN A 137 19.48 -9.37 15.80
C GLN A 137 20.95 -8.92 15.77
N ARG A 138 21.31 -7.93 16.60
CA ARG A 138 22.69 -7.42 16.71
C ARG A 138 23.77 -8.50 16.85
N ALA A 139 23.47 -9.60 17.53
CA ALA A 139 24.45 -10.65 17.81
C ALA A 139 23.91 -12.08 17.63
N ALA A 140 22.82 -12.25 16.87
CA ALA A 140 22.21 -13.56 16.70
C ALA A 140 21.49 -13.70 15.36
N ALA A 141 21.65 -14.88 14.75
CA ALA A 141 20.76 -15.35 13.69
C ALA A 141 19.45 -15.82 14.31
N ASN A 142 18.36 -15.70 13.56
CA ASN A 142 17.03 -16.11 14.02
C ASN A 142 16.08 -16.23 12.83
N GLY A 143 15.15 -17.20 12.83
CA GLY A 143 14.06 -17.26 11.84
C GLY A 143 14.54 -17.19 10.39
N PHE A 144 15.49 -18.04 10.03
CA PHE A 144 16.18 -18.08 8.73
C PHE A 144 17.04 -16.85 8.39
N CYS A 145 17.00 -15.80 9.21
CA CYS A 145 17.68 -14.54 8.98
C CYS A 145 19.10 -14.56 9.56
N VAL A 146 20.07 -14.16 8.74
CA VAL A 146 21.50 -14.13 9.12
C VAL A 146 21.96 -12.72 9.42
N PHE A 147 21.81 -11.81 8.47
CA PHE A 147 22.03 -10.38 8.67
C PHE A 147 20.75 -9.63 8.36
N ASN A 148 20.44 -8.62 9.17
CA ASN A 148 19.25 -7.81 8.99
C ASN A 148 19.37 -6.86 7.77
N ASN A 149 18.97 -7.34 6.60
CA ASN A 149 19.11 -6.66 5.31
C ASN A 149 18.49 -5.25 5.33
N VAL A 150 17.25 -5.13 5.82
CA VAL A 150 16.52 -3.86 5.85
C VAL A 150 17.09 -2.90 6.90
N ALA A 151 17.49 -3.39 8.08
CA ALA A 151 18.12 -2.53 9.07
C ALA A 151 19.50 -2.00 8.62
N ILE A 152 20.31 -2.83 7.95
CA ILE A 152 21.58 -2.40 7.33
C ILE A 152 21.30 -1.32 6.28
N ALA A 153 20.29 -1.51 5.43
CA ALA A 153 19.91 -0.54 4.41
C ALA A 153 19.44 0.80 5.02
N ALA A 154 18.67 0.76 6.11
CA ALA A 154 18.25 1.96 6.85
C ALA A 154 19.44 2.70 7.46
N ALA A 155 20.33 1.98 8.16
CA ALA A 155 21.53 2.56 8.77
C ALA A 155 22.46 3.18 7.72
N HIS A 156 22.63 2.51 6.58
CA HIS A 156 23.39 3.02 5.44
C HIS A 156 22.77 4.28 4.83
N ALA A 157 21.45 4.32 4.65
CA ALA A 157 20.76 5.50 4.16
C ALA A 157 20.97 6.71 5.10
N LYS A 158 20.93 6.50 6.41
CA LYS A 158 21.24 7.55 7.39
C LYS A 158 22.69 8.00 7.30
N GLN A 159 23.64 7.06 7.33
CA GLN A 159 25.07 7.39 7.43
C GLN A 159 25.65 7.97 6.13
N LYS A 160 25.33 7.36 4.98
CA LYS A 160 25.90 7.74 3.68
C LYS A 160 25.12 8.86 3.01
N HIS A 161 23.78 8.84 3.10
CA HIS A 161 22.91 9.77 2.38
C HIS A 161 22.29 10.84 3.29
N GLY A 162 22.53 10.79 4.60
CA GLY A 162 22.11 11.82 5.54
C GLY A 162 20.61 11.87 5.80
N LEU A 163 19.89 10.76 5.63
CA LEU A 163 18.45 10.71 5.90
C LEU A 163 18.16 10.81 7.40
N HIS A 164 17.05 11.45 7.73
CA HIS A 164 16.59 11.72 9.09
C HIS A 164 15.26 11.05 9.43
N ARG A 165 14.46 10.65 8.44
CA ARG A 165 13.16 9.98 8.65
C ARG A 165 13.00 8.84 7.66
N ILE A 166 13.09 7.60 8.12
CA ILE A 166 12.91 6.40 7.29
C ILE A 166 11.74 5.61 7.86
N LEU A 167 10.78 5.29 7.01
CA LEU A 167 9.69 4.39 7.35
C LEU A 167 10.07 2.98 6.94
N VAL A 168 10.01 2.04 7.86
CA VAL A 168 10.10 0.60 7.58
C VAL A 168 8.72 0.00 7.73
N VAL A 169 8.20 -0.57 6.64
CA VAL A 169 6.93 -1.30 6.61
C VAL A 169 7.23 -2.78 6.48
N ASP A 170 6.97 -3.54 7.53
CA ASP A 170 7.10 -4.98 7.55
C ASP A 170 5.73 -5.62 7.39
N TRP A 171 5.50 -6.17 6.20
CA TRP A 171 4.24 -6.83 5.87
C TRP A 171 4.36 -8.36 5.82
N ASP A 172 5.53 -8.89 6.22
CA ASP A 172 5.72 -10.31 6.49
C ASP A 172 4.72 -10.77 7.56
N VAL A 173 4.35 -12.05 7.54
CA VAL A 173 3.40 -12.57 8.52
C VAL A 173 4.04 -12.77 9.89
N HIS A 174 5.36 -12.76 9.99
CA HIS A 174 6.09 -12.85 11.24
C HIS A 174 6.54 -11.47 11.73
N HIS A 175 6.65 -11.32 13.04
CA HIS A 175 7.19 -10.08 13.62
C HIS A 175 8.69 -9.98 13.36
N GLY A 176 9.14 -8.93 12.68
CA GLY A 176 10.56 -8.61 12.50
C GLY A 176 11.20 -8.03 13.77
N GLN A 177 11.22 -8.79 14.85
CA GLN A 177 11.77 -8.40 16.16
C GLN A 177 13.23 -7.89 16.07
N GLY A 178 14.01 -8.39 15.11
CA GLY A 178 15.37 -7.91 14.86
C GLY A 178 15.39 -6.42 14.49
N ILE A 179 14.49 -5.99 13.59
CA ILE A 179 14.35 -4.58 13.21
C ILE A 179 13.87 -3.75 14.41
N GLN A 180 12.86 -4.25 15.15
CA GLN A 180 12.36 -3.58 16.36
C GLN A 180 13.50 -3.31 17.36
N TYR A 181 14.29 -4.33 17.72
CA TYR A 181 15.37 -4.18 18.69
C TYR A 181 16.48 -3.22 18.23
N LEU A 182 16.80 -3.23 16.94
CA LEU A 182 17.86 -2.38 16.38
C LEU A 182 17.48 -0.88 16.40
N PHE A 183 16.19 -0.57 16.39
CA PHE A 183 15.69 0.81 16.30
C PHE A 183 14.76 1.22 17.45
N GLU A 184 14.62 0.42 18.51
CA GLU A 184 13.65 0.63 19.59
C GLU A 184 13.78 2.00 20.26
N ASP A 185 15.00 2.54 20.33
CA ASP A 185 15.33 3.85 20.92
C ASP A 185 15.53 4.97 19.87
N ASP A 186 15.35 4.70 18.57
CA ASP A 186 15.71 5.61 17.46
C ASP A 186 14.50 6.29 16.79
N PRO A 187 14.21 7.57 17.08
CA PRO A 187 13.06 8.28 16.49
C PRO A 187 13.22 8.63 15.01
N SER A 188 14.39 8.39 14.40
CA SER A 188 14.57 8.61 12.97
C SER A 188 14.06 7.45 12.12
N ILE A 189 13.71 6.32 12.74
CA ILE A 189 13.14 5.15 12.08
C ILE A 189 11.74 4.90 12.64
N LEU A 190 10.71 5.01 11.81
CA LEU A 190 9.38 4.52 12.16
C LEU A 190 9.26 3.08 11.66
N TYR A 191 9.19 2.11 12.57
CA TYR A 191 8.96 0.70 12.25
C TYR A 191 7.49 0.36 12.44
N PHE A 192 6.85 -0.13 11.38
CA PHE A 192 5.52 -0.71 11.42
C PHE A 192 5.61 -2.19 11.05
N SER A 193 4.98 -3.05 11.84
CA SER A 193 4.82 -4.46 11.54
C SER A 193 3.41 -4.90 11.88
N TRP A 194 2.72 -5.49 10.90
CA TRP A 194 1.69 -6.47 11.25
C TRP A 194 2.33 -7.85 11.33
N HIS A 195 1.67 -8.79 11.98
CA HIS A 195 2.12 -10.17 12.04
C HIS A 195 1.06 -11.06 12.69
N ARG A 196 1.05 -12.34 12.35
CA ARG A 196 0.32 -13.36 13.12
C ARG A 196 0.90 -13.40 14.53
N TYR A 197 0.02 -13.38 15.53
CA TYR A 197 0.42 -13.32 16.93
C TYR A 197 -0.36 -14.33 17.78
N GLU A 198 -1.68 -14.40 17.56
CA GLU A 198 -2.59 -15.29 18.31
C GLU A 198 -2.37 -15.22 19.83
N HIS A 199 -2.24 -14.00 20.35
CA HIS A 199 -1.93 -13.71 21.75
C HIS A 199 -0.61 -14.35 22.22
N GLY A 200 0.46 -14.22 21.44
CA GLY A 200 1.78 -14.76 21.74
C GLY A 200 1.93 -16.27 21.53
N ARG A 201 0.97 -16.91 20.85
CA ARG A 201 1.00 -18.36 20.56
C ARG A 201 1.55 -18.71 19.18
N PHE A 202 1.87 -17.71 18.37
CA PHE A 202 2.56 -17.89 17.11
C PHE A 202 4.02 -17.45 17.22
N TRP A 203 4.91 -18.12 16.49
CA TRP A 203 6.35 -17.82 16.50
C TRP A 203 6.56 -16.35 16.08
N PRO A 204 7.44 -15.58 16.76
CA PRO A 204 8.48 -16.00 17.71
C PRO A 204 8.05 -16.05 19.19
N PHE A 205 6.75 -16.03 19.51
CA PHE A 205 6.20 -16.16 20.88
C PHE A 205 6.65 -15.05 21.86
N LEU A 206 6.89 -13.85 21.34
CA LEU A 206 7.44 -12.72 22.08
C LEU A 206 6.35 -11.79 22.62
N ARG A 207 6.47 -11.36 23.88
CA ARG A 207 5.51 -10.42 24.48
C ARG A 207 5.63 -9.03 23.86
N GLU A 208 6.84 -8.66 23.47
CA GLU A 208 7.21 -7.41 22.83
C GLU A 208 6.75 -7.31 21.37
N SER A 209 6.14 -8.36 20.80
CA SER A 209 5.43 -8.29 19.52
C SER A 209 4.01 -7.73 19.68
N ASP A 210 3.49 -7.60 20.90
CA ASP A 210 2.14 -7.05 21.11
C ASP A 210 2.07 -5.53 20.84
N ALA A 211 0.86 -5.01 20.74
CA ALA A 211 0.56 -3.64 20.33
C ALA A 211 1.06 -2.56 21.31
N ASP A 212 1.27 -2.89 22.58
CA ASP A 212 1.73 -1.95 23.63
C ASP A 212 3.26 -1.80 23.69
N ALA A 213 4.01 -2.59 22.93
CA ALA A 213 5.44 -2.39 22.73
C ALA A 213 5.66 -1.27 21.69
N VAL A 214 5.70 -0.02 22.17
CA VAL A 214 5.71 1.18 21.33
C VAL A 214 7.10 1.81 21.14
N GLY A 215 8.17 1.09 21.48
CA GLY A 215 9.54 1.62 21.49
C GLY A 215 9.98 2.07 22.88
N ARG A 216 11.18 2.64 22.98
CA ARG A 216 11.82 3.02 24.25
C ARG A 216 12.52 4.37 24.10
N GLY A 217 12.85 4.98 25.24
CA GLY A 217 13.67 6.19 25.28
C GLY A 217 13.15 7.29 24.36
N GLN A 218 13.97 7.71 23.40
CA GLN A 218 13.60 8.72 22.39
C GLN A 218 12.75 8.15 21.25
N GLY A 219 12.78 6.83 21.02
CA GLY A 219 12.00 6.10 20.03
C GLY A 219 10.58 5.73 20.48
N LEU A 220 10.11 6.21 21.64
CA LEU A 220 8.72 6.02 22.07
C LEU A 220 7.73 6.57 21.03
N GLY A 221 6.86 5.70 20.54
CA GLY A 221 5.90 5.94 19.45
C GLY A 221 6.40 5.52 18.06
N PHE A 222 7.68 5.17 17.91
CA PHE A 222 8.28 4.87 16.60
C PHE A 222 8.39 3.36 16.31
N THR A 223 7.89 2.52 17.21
CA THR A 223 7.61 1.10 16.95
C THR A 223 6.11 0.90 16.98
N VAL A 224 5.53 0.35 15.92
CA VAL A 224 4.09 0.16 15.75
C VAL A 224 3.81 -1.30 15.39
N ASN A 225 3.41 -2.08 16.39
CA ASN A 225 3.01 -3.47 16.21
C ASN A 225 1.49 -3.58 16.02
N LEU A 226 1.07 -4.36 15.03
CA LEU A 226 -0.30 -4.74 14.75
C LEU A 226 -0.46 -6.27 14.79
N PRO A 227 -0.65 -6.86 15.98
CA PRO A 227 -0.71 -8.30 16.14
C PRO A 227 -2.06 -8.87 15.69
N TRP A 228 -2.06 -9.78 14.72
CA TRP A 228 -3.24 -10.54 14.31
C TRP A 228 -3.50 -11.68 15.28
N ASN A 229 -4.62 -11.58 16.00
CA ASN A 229 -5.00 -12.56 17.01
C ASN A 229 -5.85 -13.72 16.47
N GLN A 230 -6.10 -13.74 15.16
CA GLN A 230 -6.70 -14.85 14.42
C GLN A 230 -5.98 -15.00 13.07
N VAL A 231 -5.99 -16.22 12.53
CA VAL A 231 -5.59 -16.50 11.14
C VAL A 231 -6.70 -16.12 10.16
N GLY A 232 -6.39 -16.15 8.87
CA GLY A 232 -7.37 -15.91 7.81
C GLY A 232 -7.67 -14.44 7.52
N MET A 233 -6.82 -13.52 7.99
CA MET A 233 -6.90 -12.10 7.63
C MET A 233 -6.78 -11.95 6.10
N GLY A 234 -7.67 -11.15 5.52
CA GLY A 234 -7.79 -10.97 4.07
C GLY A 234 -7.55 -9.54 3.60
N ASN A 235 -7.88 -9.30 2.32
CA ASN A 235 -7.72 -8.00 1.65
C ASN A 235 -8.30 -6.84 2.47
N ALA A 236 -9.49 -7.03 3.06
CA ALA A 236 -10.17 -5.99 3.83
C ALA A 236 -9.41 -5.61 5.11
N ASP A 237 -8.85 -6.59 5.82
CA ASP A 237 -8.14 -6.39 7.07
C ASP A 237 -6.84 -5.62 6.84
N TYR A 238 -6.12 -5.99 5.78
CA TYR A 238 -4.84 -5.35 5.41
C TYR A 238 -5.04 -3.91 4.93
N VAL A 239 -6.04 -3.67 4.07
CA VAL A 239 -6.39 -2.31 3.65
C VAL A 239 -6.85 -1.47 4.85
N ALA A 240 -7.65 -2.04 5.76
CA ALA A 240 -8.06 -1.33 6.98
C ALA A 240 -6.87 -0.95 7.88
N ALA A 241 -5.91 -1.84 8.06
CA ALA A 241 -4.67 -1.54 8.78
C ALA A 241 -3.91 -0.35 8.16
N PHE A 242 -3.83 -0.30 6.82
CA PHE A 242 -3.19 0.80 6.12
C PHE A 242 -3.94 2.11 6.31
N LEU A 243 -5.25 2.11 6.08
CA LEU A 243 -6.07 3.33 6.11
C LEU A 243 -6.23 3.91 7.52
N HIS A 244 -6.39 3.05 8.53
CA HIS A 244 -6.74 3.49 9.90
C HIS A 244 -5.56 3.54 10.86
N LEU A 245 -4.40 2.99 10.50
CA LEU A 245 -3.22 3.00 11.36
C LEU A 245 -1.98 3.48 10.60
N LEU A 246 -1.46 2.73 9.63
CA LEU A 246 -0.15 3.03 9.02
C LEU A 246 -0.11 4.38 8.30
N LEU A 247 -1.03 4.65 7.36
CA LEU A 247 -0.99 5.87 6.55
C LEU A 247 -1.14 7.15 7.39
N PRO A 248 -2.09 7.24 8.36
CA PRO A 248 -2.14 8.38 9.28
C PRO A 248 -0.79 8.69 9.93
N LEU A 249 -0.10 7.66 10.44
CA LEU A 249 1.22 7.80 11.07
C LEU A 249 2.30 8.18 10.05
N ALA A 250 2.33 7.52 8.90
CA ALA A 250 3.31 7.75 7.86
C ALA A 250 3.26 9.18 7.28
N PHE A 251 2.06 9.74 7.10
CA PHE A 251 1.92 11.13 6.67
C PHE A 251 2.30 12.14 7.76
N GLU A 252 2.05 11.83 9.04
CA GLU A 252 2.52 12.66 10.15
C GLU A 252 4.05 12.61 10.28
N PHE A 253 4.65 11.44 10.04
CA PHE A 253 6.09 11.21 10.06
C PHE A 253 6.82 11.84 8.87
N ASP A 254 6.16 11.95 7.70
CA ASP A 254 6.74 12.49 6.45
C ASP A 254 8.11 11.87 6.11
N PRO A 255 8.16 10.55 5.83
CA PRO A 255 9.40 9.84 5.60
C PRO A 255 10.11 10.32 4.33
N GLU A 256 11.43 10.26 4.36
CA GLU A 256 12.32 10.58 3.24
C GLU A 256 12.63 9.34 2.40
N LEU A 257 12.42 8.15 2.95
CA LEU A 257 12.56 6.85 2.29
C LEU A 257 11.58 5.87 2.93
N VAL A 258 10.96 5.01 2.12
CA VAL A 258 10.19 3.86 2.59
C VAL A 258 10.97 2.59 2.25
N LEU A 259 11.30 1.81 3.27
CA LEU A 259 11.81 0.45 3.13
C LEU A 259 10.67 -0.53 3.43
N VAL A 260 10.54 -1.57 2.62
CA VAL A 260 9.54 -2.61 2.84
C VAL A 260 10.25 -3.94 3.11
N SER A 261 10.06 -4.50 4.30
CA SER A 261 10.36 -5.91 4.59
C SER A 261 9.24 -6.72 3.95
N ALA A 262 9.49 -7.18 2.73
CA ALA A 262 8.49 -7.68 1.82
C ALA A 262 8.36 -9.21 1.90
N GLY A 263 7.80 -9.70 3.00
CA GLY A 263 7.41 -11.10 3.16
C GLY A 263 6.07 -11.40 2.52
N PHE A 264 5.98 -12.50 1.77
CA PHE A 264 4.75 -12.89 1.08
C PHE A 264 4.08 -14.14 1.68
N ASP A 265 4.46 -14.51 2.89
CA ASP A 265 3.79 -15.52 3.71
C ASP A 265 2.50 -15.00 4.36
N SER A 266 2.28 -13.68 4.31
CA SER A 266 1.01 -13.04 4.64
C SER A 266 -0.06 -13.20 3.53
N ALA A 267 0.28 -13.88 2.44
CA ALA A 267 -0.60 -14.17 1.30
C ALA A 267 -1.34 -15.51 1.42
N ILE A 268 -2.40 -15.65 0.62
CA ILE A 268 -3.19 -16.87 0.55
C ILE A 268 -2.35 -18.10 0.15
N GLY A 269 -2.62 -19.23 0.79
CA GLY A 269 -1.99 -20.51 0.51
C GLY A 269 -0.66 -20.75 1.24
N ASP A 270 -0.12 -19.74 1.91
CA ASP A 270 1.10 -19.91 2.68
C ASP A 270 0.92 -20.82 3.91
N PRO A 271 1.79 -21.82 4.12
CA PRO A 271 1.65 -22.77 5.22
C PRO A 271 1.87 -22.15 6.61
N GLU A 272 2.76 -21.15 6.72
CA GLU A 272 3.09 -20.50 7.98
C GLU A 272 2.07 -19.42 8.32
N GLY A 273 1.78 -18.54 7.37
CA GLY A 273 0.90 -17.41 7.65
C GLY A 273 -0.56 -17.78 7.82
N GLN A 274 -1.08 -18.73 7.02
CA GLN A 274 -2.49 -19.14 7.03
C GLN A 274 -3.47 -17.96 6.87
N MET A 275 -3.04 -16.92 6.17
CA MET A 275 -3.83 -15.74 5.84
C MET A 275 -4.57 -15.95 4.51
N GLN A 276 -5.43 -15.00 4.14
CA GLN A 276 -6.28 -15.07 2.95
C GLN A 276 -6.18 -13.81 2.06
N ALA A 277 -5.18 -12.96 2.27
CA ALA A 277 -4.93 -11.84 1.36
C ALA A 277 -4.48 -12.37 0.00
N THR A 278 -5.08 -11.86 -1.07
CA THR A 278 -4.74 -12.27 -2.44
C THR A 278 -3.49 -11.51 -2.92
N PRO A 279 -2.75 -12.03 -3.92
CA PRO A 279 -1.59 -11.34 -4.48
C PRO A 279 -1.87 -9.89 -4.93
N GLU A 280 -3.07 -9.61 -5.46
CA GLU A 280 -3.51 -8.27 -5.86
C GLU A 280 -3.48 -7.28 -4.68
N CYS A 281 -3.69 -7.74 -3.45
CA CYS A 281 -3.60 -6.90 -2.26
C CYS A 281 -2.25 -6.16 -2.20
N PHE A 282 -1.14 -6.86 -2.47
CA PHE A 282 0.20 -6.26 -2.44
C PHE A 282 0.41 -5.19 -3.51
N ALA A 283 -0.31 -5.24 -4.64
CA ALA A 283 -0.33 -4.12 -5.59
C ALA A 283 -0.94 -2.86 -4.96
N HIS A 284 -2.08 -3.00 -4.27
CA HIS A 284 -2.71 -1.87 -3.58
C HIS A 284 -1.86 -1.34 -2.42
N LEU A 285 -1.27 -2.22 -1.60
CA LEU A 285 -0.41 -1.80 -0.50
C LEU A 285 0.83 -1.04 -1.02
N THR A 286 1.48 -1.56 -2.06
CA THR A 286 2.61 -0.89 -2.73
C THR A 286 2.20 0.49 -3.24
N GLN A 287 1.04 0.58 -3.90
CA GLN A 287 0.56 1.85 -4.44
C GLN A 287 0.28 2.89 -3.35
N LEU A 288 -0.30 2.46 -2.22
CA LEU A 288 -0.53 3.33 -1.06
C LEU A 288 0.77 3.80 -0.40
N LEU A 289 1.90 3.10 -0.58
CA LEU A 289 3.22 3.55 -0.11
C LEU A 289 3.93 4.46 -1.11
N GLN A 290 3.70 4.32 -2.42
CA GLN A 290 4.33 5.16 -3.46
C GLN A 290 3.93 6.64 -3.39
N VAL A 291 2.86 6.97 -2.67
CA VAL A 291 2.47 8.37 -2.42
C VAL A 291 3.35 9.07 -1.38
N LEU A 292 4.14 8.32 -0.61
CA LEU A 292 5.04 8.80 0.43
C LEU A 292 6.46 8.99 -0.13
N ALA A 293 7.31 9.72 0.59
CA ALA A 293 8.73 9.86 0.29
C ALA A 293 9.05 10.23 -1.17
N GLY A 294 8.14 10.95 -1.85
CA GLY A 294 8.26 11.24 -3.28
C GLY A 294 8.44 9.99 -4.14
N GLY A 295 7.82 8.87 -3.77
CA GLY A 295 7.86 7.60 -4.50
C GLY A 295 9.10 6.75 -4.24
N ARG A 296 9.98 7.15 -3.30
CA ARG A 296 11.20 6.40 -2.94
C ARG A 296 10.83 5.21 -2.06
N VAL A 297 10.53 4.10 -2.73
CA VAL A 297 10.15 2.82 -2.11
C VAL A 297 11.17 1.75 -2.50
N CYS A 298 11.79 1.12 -1.51
CA CYS A 298 12.70 -0.01 -1.69
C CYS A 298 12.13 -1.24 -0.98
N ALA A 299 11.66 -2.22 -1.74
CA ALA A 299 11.21 -3.51 -1.20
C ALA A 299 12.37 -4.51 -1.15
N VAL A 300 12.47 -5.27 -0.06
CA VAL A 300 13.47 -6.33 0.12
C VAL A 300 12.73 -7.60 0.49
N LEU A 301 12.91 -8.68 -0.29
CA LEU A 301 12.22 -9.95 -0.05
C LEU A 301 12.60 -10.53 1.32
N GLU A 302 11.58 -10.91 2.10
CA GLU A 302 11.72 -11.61 3.40
C GLU A 302 11.18 -13.05 3.29
N GLY A 303 10.07 -13.39 3.96
CA GLY A 303 9.39 -14.69 3.95
C GLY A 303 8.49 -14.94 2.73
N GLY A 304 7.64 -15.98 2.82
CA GLY A 304 6.81 -16.49 1.72
C GLY A 304 7.28 -17.84 1.23
N TYR A 305 6.52 -18.88 1.54
CA TYR A 305 6.91 -20.28 1.44
C TYR A 305 5.99 -21.08 0.50
N HIS A 306 4.79 -20.56 0.20
CA HIS A 306 3.99 -21.03 -0.92
C HIS A 306 4.45 -20.42 -2.25
N LEU A 307 5.28 -21.16 -3.00
CA LEU A 307 6.00 -20.67 -4.19
C LEU A 307 5.14 -19.93 -5.22
N GLU A 308 3.93 -20.41 -5.49
CA GLU A 308 3.03 -19.76 -6.45
C GLU A 308 2.50 -18.43 -5.92
N SER A 309 2.09 -18.38 -4.65
CA SER A 309 1.57 -17.16 -4.02
C SER A 309 2.68 -16.11 -3.86
N LEU A 310 3.89 -16.55 -3.48
CA LEU A 310 5.10 -15.75 -3.47
C LEU A 310 5.38 -15.12 -4.84
N ALA A 311 5.46 -15.95 -5.88
CA ALA A 311 5.83 -15.48 -7.22
C ALA A 311 4.79 -14.50 -7.80
N GLU A 312 3.50 -14.76 -7.56
CA GLU A 312 2.41 -13.86 -7.94
C GLU A 312 2.45 -12.53 -7.19
N SER A 313 2.67 -12.57 -5.87
CA SER A 313 2.71 -11.36 -5.03
C SER A 313 3.94 -10.48 -5.34
N VAL A 314 5.09 -11.10 -5.64
CA VAL A 314 6.27 -10.39 -6.18
C VAL A 314 5.92 -9.71 -7.50
N CYS A 315 5.23 -10.40 -8.40
CA CYS A 315 4.82 -9.81 -9.69
C CYS A 315 3.87 -8.63 -9.51
N MET A 316 2.87 -8.74 -8.62
CA MET A 316 1.95 -7.65 -8.31
C MET A 316 2.68 -6.43 -7.74
N THR A 317 3.64 -6.66 -6.84
CA THR A 317 4.48 -5.61 -6.27
C THR A 317 5.32 -4.92 -7.36
N VAL A 318 6.06 -5.67 -8.18
CA VAL A 318 6.91 -5.11 -9.26
C VAL A 318 6.07 -4.40 -10.32
N GLN A 319 4.90 -4.94 -10.69
CA GLN A 319 3.97 -4.31 -11.63
C GLN A 319 3.55 -2.92 -11.13
N THR A 320 3.18 -2.78 -9.86
CA THR A 320 2.86 -1.47 -9.28
C THR A 320 4.08 -0.56 -9.17
N LEU A 321 5.27 -1.09 -8.86
CA LEU A 321 6.51 -0.31 -8.85
C LEU A 321 6.82 0.32 -10.22
N LEU A 322 6.54 -0.40 -11.31
CA LEU A 322 6.62 0.05 -12.70
C LEU A 322 5.51 1.07 -13.09
N GLY A 323 4.58 1.33 -12.18
CA GLY A 323 3.47 2.28 -12.35
C GLY A 323 2.27 1.70 -13.11
N ASP A 324 2.19 0.38 -13.27
CA ASP A 324 1.02 -0.24 -13.88
C ASP A 324 -0.18 -0.22 -12.93
N PRO A 325 -1.41 -0.30 -13.46
CA PRO A 325 -2.60 -0.17 -12.65
C PRO A 325 -2.78 -1.40 -11.75
N ALA A 326 -3.16 -1.14 -10.48
CA ALA A 326 -3.49 -2.21 -9.54
C ALA A 326 -4.79 -2.93 -9.99
N PRO A 327 -4.79 -4.28 -10.08
CA PRO A 327 -6.00 -5.03 -10.38
C PRO A 327 -7.06 -4.84 -9.29
N PRO A 328 -8.37 -4.89 -9.60
CA PRO A 328 -9.41 -4.80 -8.59
C PRO A 328 -9.30 -5.89 -7.51
N LEU A 329 -9.50 -5.51 -6.24
CA LEU A 329 -9.55 -6.49 -5.14
C LEU A 329 -10.81 -7.34 -5.23
N SER A 330 -10.62 -8.65 -5.17
CA SER A 330 -11.70 -9.62 -5.03
C SER A 330 -12.17 -9.73 -3.57
N GLY A 331 -13.41 -10.19 -3.39
CA GLY A 331 -14.00 -10.43 -2.07
C GLY A 331 -14.69 -9.22 -1.45
N SER A 332 -15.30 -9.44 -0.29
CA SER A 332 -15.98 -8.39 0.48
C SER A 332 -14.96 -7.52 1.21
N MET A 333 -15.06 -6.20 1.05
CA MET A 333 -14.19 -5.22 1.72
C MET A 333 -14.74 -4.85 3.11
N VAL A 334 -14.96 -5.88 3.94
CA VAL A 334 -15.43 -5.80 5.33
C VAL A 334 -14.35 -6.39 6.23
N PRO A 335 -13.65 -5.57 7.03
CA PRO A 335 -12.66 -6.07 7.99
C PRO A 335 -13.34 -6.98 9.02
N CYS A 336 -12.67 -8.06 9.40
CA CYS A 336 -13.17 -8.95 10.43
C CYS A 336 -13.06 -8.31 11.82
N GLN A 337 -13.86 -8.82 12.74
CA GLN A 337 -13.90 -8.35 14.12
C GLN A 337 -12.53 -8.39 14.82
N SER A 338 -11.79 -9.49 14.65
CA SER A 338 -10.45 -9.66 15.23
C SER A 338 -9.47 -8.60 14.72
N ALA A 339 -9.52 -8.28 13.41
CA ALA A 339 -8.69 -7.23 12.85
C ALA A 339 -9.03 -5.85 13.42
N LEU A 340 -10.32 -5.54 13.59
CA LEU A 340 -10.76 -4.27 14.18
C LEU A 340 -10.32 -4.14 15.64
N GLU A 341 -10.35 -5.22 16.42
CA GLU A 341 -9.85 -5.26 17.80
C GLU A 341 -8.33 -4.99 17.85
N SER A 342 -7.56 -5.63 16.97
CA SER A 342 -6.11 -5.39 16.84
C SER A 342 -5.79 -3.96 16.41
N ILE A 343 -6.50 -3.44 15.39
CA ILE A 343 -6.34 -2.07 14.90
C ILE A 343 -6.66 -1.06 16.01
N GLN A 344 -7.75 -1.26 16.76
CA GLN A 344 -8.10 -0.39 17.88
C GLN A 344 -7.01 -0.43 18.96
N SER A 345 -6.51 -1.62 19.30
CA SER A 345 -5.48 -1.79 20.34
C SER A 345 -4.18 -1.08 19.97
N ALA A 346 -3.71 -1.25 18.73
CA ALA A 346 -2.55 -0.54 18.22
C ALA A 346 -2.78 0.98 18.16
N ARG A 347 -3.95 1.44 17.72
CA ARG A 347 -4.31 2.86 17.74
C ARG A 347 -4.30 3.44 19.16
N ALA A 348 -4.80 2.69 20.14
CA ALA A 348 -4.82 3.09 21.54
C ALA A 348 -3.41 3.21 22.13
N ALA A 349 -2.55 2.24 21.83
CA ALA A 349 -1.15 2.28 22.25
C ALA A 349 -0.38 3.46 21.61
N GLN A 350 -0.69 3.79 20.36
CA GLN A 350 -0.01 4.87 19.61
C GLN A 350 -0.58 6.27 19.85
N ALA A 351 -1.84 6.40 20.29
CA ALA A 351 -2.49 7.68 20.47
C ALA A 351 -1.70 8.69 21.33
N PRO A 352 -1.02 8.32 22.44
CA PRO A 352 -0.22 9.28 23.20
C PRO A 352 0.92 9.94 22.40
N HIS A 353 1.37 9.31 21.32
CA HIS A 353 2.56 9.69 20.57
C HIS A 353 2.24 10.42 19.25
N TRP A 354 1.05 10.22 18.69
CA TRP A 354 0.70 10.67 17.33
C TRP A 354 -0.57 11.51 17.29
N LYS A 355 -0.45 12.75 16.81
CA LYS A 355 -1.56 13.72 16.79
C LYS A 355 -2.68 13.30 15.84
N SER A 356 -2.32 12.60 14.75
CA SER A 356 -3.25 12.01 13.80
C SER A 356 -4.23 11.01 14.44
N LEU A 357 -3.85 10.39 15.57
CA LEU A 357 -4.68 9.45 16.33
C LEU A 357 -5.37 10.09 17.54
N GLN A 358 -4.74 11.06 18.22
CA GLN A 358 -5.27 11.71 19.43
C GLN A 358 -6.68 12.31 19.26
N LEU A 359 -6.99 12.79 18.07
CA LEU A 359 -8.25 13.51 17.83
C LEU A 359 -9.44 12.59 17.52
N GLN A 360 -9.24 11.28 17.38
CA GLN A 360 -10.25 10.33 16.87
C GLN A 360 -10.94 9.49 17.96
N ASP A 361 -11.14 10.04 19.18
CA ASP A 361 -11.78 9.40 20.34
C ASP A 361 -11.37 7.93 20.54
N VAL A 362 -10.14 7.71 20.97
CA VAL A 362 -9.65 6.36 21.29
C VAL A 362 -10.04 5.99 22.72
N THR A 363 -11.26 5.51 22.93
CA THR A 363 -11.60 4.83 24.19
C THR A 363 -10.89 3.47 24.24
N PRO A 364 -10.05 3.19 25.25
CA PRO A 364 -9.43 1.87 25.40
C PRO A 364 -10.49 0.84 25.79
N VAL A 365 -10.47 -0.32 25.13
CA VAL A 365 -11.15 -1.51 25.65
C VAL A 365 -10.35 -1.96 26.86
N LEU A 366 -10.99 -1.96 28.04
CA LEU A 366 -10.44 -2.57 29.25
C LEU A 366 -10.29 -4.09 29.00
N MET A 367 -9.16 -4.51 28.46
CA MET A 367 -8.72 -5.89 28.54
C MET A 367 -8.33 -6.15 30.00
N SER A 368 -9.10 -7.01 30.67
CA SER A 368 -8.72 -7.52 31.99
C SER A 368 -7.30 -8.08 31.92
N PRO A 369 -6.41 -7.77 32.87
CA PRO A 369 -5.07 -8.32 32.87
C PRO A 369 -5.17 -9.84 33.04
N SER A 370 -4.81 -10.57 31.99
CA SER A 370 -4.51 -12.00 32.08
C SER A 370 -3.24 -12.14 32.92
N ILE A 371 -3.42 -12.24 34.23
CA ILE A 371 -2.37 -12.72 35.14
C ILE A 371 -2.19 -14.20 34.81
N LEU A 372 -1.30 -14.51 33.88
CA LEU A 372 -0.70 -15.84 33.77
C LEU A 372 0.60 -15.80 34.56
N SER A 373 0.58 -16.49 35.70
CA SER A 373 1.75 -16.78 36.51
C SER A 373 2.79 -17.54 35.68
N PRO A 374 4.09 -17.28 35.85
CA PRO A 374 5.14 -17.95 35.10
C PRO A 374 5.46 -19.31 35.75
N GLU A 375 4.61 -20.31 35.55
CA GLU A 375 4.95 -21.72 35.82
C GLU A 375 3.79 -22.60 35.31
N GLU A 376 3.92 -23.11 34.08
CA GLU A 376 3.50 -24.45 33.63
C GLU A 376 3.50 -24.49 32.09
N ARG A 377 4.52 -25.14 31.52
CA ARG A 377 4.52 -25.57 30.11
C ARG A 377 3.43 -26.65 29.96
N PRO A 378 2.38 -26.47 29.15
CA PRO A 378 1.48 -27.57 28.83
C PRO A 378 2.20 -28.56 27.90
N PRO A 379 1.87 -29.87 27.95
CA PRO A 379 2.45 -30.84 27.04
C PRO A 379 1.99 -30.58 25.60
N PRO A 380 2.75 -31.07 24.58
CA PRO A 380 2.38 -30.87 23.19
C PRO A 380 1.00 -31.47 22.89
N LEU A 381 0.13 -30.67 22.28
CA LEU A 381 -1.19 -31.09 21.82
C LEU A 381 -1.05 -32.09 20.69
N LEU A 382 -1.57 -33.31 20.90
CA LEU A 382 -1.82 -34.28 19.84
C LEU A 382 -2.86 -33.72 18.84
N PRO A 383 -2.77 -34.06 17.55
CA PRO A 383 -3.66 -33.52 16.53
C PRO A 383 -5.08 -34.11 16.70
N GLY A 384 -6.02 -33.28 17.14
CA GLY A 384 -7.41 -33.72 17.34
C GLY A 384 -8.27 -32.78 18.17
N GLY A 385 -8.35 -31.50 17.80
CA GLY A 385 -9.33 -30.53 18.32
C GLY A 385 -10.43 -30.23 17.28
N PRO A 386 -11.62 -29.77 17.71
CA PRO A 386 -12.83 -29.79 16.88
C PRO A 386 -12.72 -28.84 15.68
N VAL A 387 -12.90 -29.41 14.49
CA VAL A 387 -12.98 -28.70 13.21
C VAL A 387 -14.17 -27.74 13.24
N CYS A 388 -13.88 -26.45 13.20
CA CYS A 388 -14.88 -25.43 12.93
C CYS A 388 -15.31 -25.58 11.47
N LYS A 389 -16.57 -25.99 11.24
CA LYS A 389 -17.16 -26.07 9.89
C LYS A 389 -17.43 -24.66 9.35
N GLY A 390 -16.38 -23.93 9.01
CA GLY A 390 -16.43 -22.89 7.99
C GLY A 390 -16.31 -23.58 6.62
N ALA A 391 -17.10 -23.16 5.63
CA ALA A 391 -17.03 -23.70 4.29
C ALA A 391 -15.62 -23.44 3.71
N ALA A 392 -14.75 -24.45 3.75
CA ALA A 392 -13.48 -24.43 3.04
C ALA A 392 -13.78 -24.51 1.53
N SER A 393 -13.83 -23.36 0.87
CA SER A 393 -13.57 -23.31 -0.58
C SER A 393 -12.11 -23.70 -0.79
N ALA A 394 -11.85 -24.66 -1.67
CA ALA A 394 -10.50 -25.12 -1.97
C ALA A 394 -9.60 -23.93 -2.39
N PRO A 395 -8.35 -23.83 -1.87
CA PRO A 395 -7.44 -22.73 -2.17
C PRO A 395 -7.11 -22.58 -3.67
N SER A 396 -7.29 -23.63 -4.48
CA SER A 396 -7.06 -23.55 -5.93
C SER A 396 -7.94 -22.49 -6.60
N SER A 397 -9.23 -22.39 -6.22
CA SER A 397 -10.19 -21.54 -6.94
C SER A 397 -9.92 -20.03 -6.87
N LEU A 398 -9.14 -19.57 -5.88
CA LEU A 398 -8.77 -18.15 -5.72
C LEU A 398 -7.43 -17.80 -6.40
N LEU A 399 -6.57 -18.79 -6.64
CA LEU A 399 -5.33 -18.65 -7.41
C LEU A 399 -5.53 -18.93 -8.92
N ASP A 400 -6.65 -19.56 -9.29
CA ASP A 400 -6.92 -20.08 -10.64
C ASP A 400 -7.08 -19.02 -11.75
N GLN A 401 -6.95 -17.72 -11.46
CA GLN A 401 -6.68 -16.65 -12.43
C GLN A 401 -6.47 -15.28 -11.74
N PRO A 402 -5.23 -14.88 -11.40
CA PRO A 402 -4.97 -13.49 -11.06
C PRO A 402 -5.43 -12.60 -12.23
N CYS A 403 -6.26 -11.59 -11.93
CA CYS A 403 -6.75 -10.66 -12.94
C CYS A 403 -5.58 -9.82 -13.47
N LEU A 404 -4.99 -10.29 -14.57
CA LEU A 404 -4.00 -9.52 -15.31
C LEU A 404 -4.73 -8.36 -15.98
N CYS A 405 -4.48 -7.14 -15.51
CA CYS A 405 -4.73 -5.95 -16.31
C CYS A 405 -3.53 -5.78 -17.24
N PRO A 406 -3.64 -6.11 -18.55
CA PRO A 406 -2.57 -5.80 -19.48
C PRO A 406 -2.28 -4.30 -19.41
N ALA A 407 -0.99 -3.94 -19.45
CA ALA A 407 -0.61 -2.53 -19.50
C ALA A 407 -1.31 -1.89 -20.72
N PRO A 408 -2.12 -0.83 -20.53
CA PRO A 408 -2.84 -0.21 -21.63
C PRO A 408 -1.85 0.40 -22.62
N SER A 409 -2.28 0.55 -23.88
CA SER A 409 -1.47 1.21 -24.91
C SER A 409 -1.13 2.65 -24.54
N VAL A 410 -2.02 3.31 -23.77
CA VAL A 410 -1.85 4.66 -23.25
C VAL A 410 -2.19 4.68 -21.76
N ARG A 411 -1.24 5.08 -20.90
CA ARG A 411 -1.49 5.12 -19.45
C ARG A 411 -2.33 6.34 -19.06
N THR A 412 -1.98 7.51 -19.58
CA THR A 412 -2.72 8.76 -19.30
C THR A 412 -2.91 9.55 -20.57
N ALA A 413 -4.12 10.10 -20.75
CA ALA A 413 -4.40 11.02 -21.83
C ALA A 413 -5.01 12.34 -21.32
N VAL A 414 -4.68 13.43 -21.99
CA VAL A 414 -5.10 14.79 -21.63
C VAL A 414 -5.87 15.42 -22.78
N ALA A 415 -7.15 15.69 -22.56
CA ALA A 415 -8.10 16.25 -23.52
C ALA A 415 -8.44 17.70 -23.15
N LEU A 416 -7.65 18.66 -23.64
CA LEU A 416 -7.91 20.09 -23.48
C LEU A 416 -8.60 20.65 -24.72
N THR A 417 -9.49 21.62 -24.52
CA THR A 417 -10.20 22.39 -25.55
C THR A 417 -9.25 23.13 -26.50
N ALA A 418 -8.24 23.84 -25.95
CA ALA A 418 -7.17 24.49 -26.70
C ALA A 418 -5.80 23.81 -26.47
N PRO A 419 -4.97 23.64 -27.51
CA PRO A 419 -3.59 23.19 -27.33
C PRO A 419 -2.78 24.29 -26.63
N ASP A 420 -2.36 24.03 -25.40
CA ASP A 420 -1.49 24.95 -24.66
C ASP A 420 -0.02 24.58 -24.90
N ILE A 421 0.71 25.46 -25.60
CA ILE A 421 2.13 25.32 -25.92
C ILE A 421 2.99 25.32 -24.64
N THR A 422 2.46 25.78 -23.50
CA THR A 422 3.16 25.83 -22.21
C THR A 422 2.99 24.57 -21.36
N LEU A 423 2.10 23.65 -21.74
CA LEU A 423 1.86 22.41 -21.02
C LEU A 423 2.97 21.38 -21.27
N VAL A 424 3.82 21.15 -20.26
CA VAL A 424 4.86 20.12 -20.33
C VAL A 424 4.31 18.80 -19.79
N LEU A 425 3.96 17.90 -20.71
CA LEU A 425 3.52 16.54 -20.39
C LEU A 425 4.71 15.56 -20.32
N PRO A 426 4.66 14.54 -19.45
CA PRO A 426 5.59 13.42 -19.50
C PRO A 426 5.54 12.72 -20.86
N PRO A 427 6.63 12.07 -21.31
CA PRO A 427 6.70 11.43 -22.63
C PRO A 427 5.67 10.31 -22.84
N ASP A 428 5.24 9.65 -21.75
CA ASP A 428 4.25 8.56 -21.79
C ASP A 428 2.80 9.05 -21.67
N VAL A 429 2.58 10.36 -21.59
CA VAL A 429 1.25 10.99 -21.52
C VAL A 429 0.89 11.58 -22.87
N ILE A 430 -0.28 11.18 -23.40
CA ILE A 430 -0.74 11.61 -24.71
C ILE A 430 -1.65 12.82 -24.61
N GLN A 431 -1.41 13.83 -25.45
CA GLN A 431 -2.39 14.89 -25.69
C GLN A 431 -3.44 14.39 -26.68
N GLN A 432 -4.68 14.28 -26.23
CA GLN A 432 -5.78 13.69 -27.01
C GLN A 432 -6.41 14.74 -27.92
N GLU A 433 -6.22 14.60 -29.22
CA GLU A 433 -6.80 15.49 -30.24
C GLU A 433 -8.15 15.01 -30.79
N GLY A 434 -8.48 13.72 -30.59
CA GLY A 434 -9.75 13.14 -31.04
C GLY A 434 -10.97 13.71 -30.34
N SER A 435 -12.12 13.62 -31.01
CA SER A 435 -13.43 14.03 -30.51
C SER A 435 -14.50 13.03 -30.97
N ALA A 436 -15.54 12.85 -30.16
CA ALA A 436 -16.73 12.11 -30.55
C ALA A 436 -17.41 12.79 -31.75
N LEU A 437 -18.24 12.01 -32.46
CA LEU A 437 -19.01 12.52 -33.60
C LEU A 437 -19.88 13.70 -33.15
N ARG A 438 -19.97 14.75 -33.98
CA ARG A 438 -20.71 15.96 -33.65
C ARG A 438 -22.18 15.66 -33.35
N GLU A 439 -22.82 14.81 -34.16
CA GLU A 439 -24.22 14.42 -33.97
C GLU A 439 -24.45 13.70 -32.62
N GLU A 440 -23.52 12.83 -32.23
CA GLU A 440 -23.56 12.14 -30.93
C GLU A 440 -23.37 13.14 -29.78
N THR A 441 -22.39 14.03 -29.93
CA THR A 441 -22.09 15.07 -28.93
C THR A 441 -23.29 16.00 -28.73
N GLU A 442 -23.93 16.42 -29.81
CA GLU A 442 -25.16 17.23 -29.78
C GLU A 442 -26.34 16.47 -29.15
N ALA A 443 -26.44 15.15 -29.36
CA ALA A 443 -27.47 14.34 -28.72
C ALA A 443 -27.31 14.30 -27.19
N TRP A 444 -26.07 14.14 -26.69
CA TRP A 444 -25.77 14.17 -25.26
C TRP A 444 -25.85 15.58 -24.64
N ALA A 445 -25.55 16.62 -25.42
CA ALA A 445 -25.64 18.01 -24.97
C ALA A 445 -27.10 18.51 -24.87
N ARG A 446 -28.02 17.96 -25.68
CA ARG A 446 -29.41 18.42 -25.82
C ARG A 446 -30.17 18.69 -24.50
N PRO A 447 -30.02 17.87 -23.43
CA PRO A 447 -30.72 18.12 -22.17
C PRO A 447 -30.19 19.34 -21.38
N HIS A 448 -29.06 19.93 -21.77
CA HIS A 448 -28.38 20.97 -21.01
C HIS A 448 -28.07 22.21 -21.88
N GLU A 449 -28.75 23.33 -21.60
CA GLU A 449 -28.53 24.58 -22.35
C GLU A 449 -27.10 25.12 -22.28
N SER A 450 -26.39 24.88 -21.17
CA SER A 450 -24.99 25.32 -21.00
C SER A 450 -24.00 24.62 -21.93
N LEU A 451 -24.36 23.44 -22.46
CA LEU A 451 -23.57 22.69 -23.43
C LEU A 451 -23.86 23.08 -24.88
N ALA A 452 -24.83 23.97 -25.13
CA ALA A 452 -25.19 24.40 -26.48
C ALA A 452 -24.18 25.38 -27.12
N ARG A 453 -23.28 25.96 -26.32
CA ARG A 453 -22.20 26.84 -26.82
C ARG A 453 -21.13 26.00 -27.52
N GLU A 454 -20.61 26.46 -28.65
CA GLU A 454 -19.64 25.70 -29.47
C GLU A 454 -18.40 25.28 -28.67
N GLU A 455 -17.88 26.14 -27.78
CA GLU A 455 -16.74 25.83 -26.90
C GLU A 455 -17.04 24.68 -25.94
N ALA A 456 -18.20 24.72 -25.28
CA ALA A 456 -18.64 23.68 -24.34
C ALA A 456 -18.98 22.36 -25.08
N LEU A 457 -19.54 22.46 -26.28
CA LEU A 457 -19.84 21.32 -27.13
C LEU A 457 -18.55 20.63 -27.62
N ALA A 458 -17.53 21.41 -28.00
CA ALA A 458 -16.22 20.89 -28.38
C ALA A 458 -15.50 20.22 -27.20
N ALA A 459 -15.55 20.82 -26.01
CA ALA A 459 -15.03 20.22 -24.77
C ALA A 459 -15.70 18.87 -24.48
N LEU A 460 -17.03 18.82 -24.61
CA LEU A 460 -17.81 17.61 -24.40
C LEU A 460 -17.43 16.50 -25.38
N GLY A 461 -17.27 16.82 -26.66
CA GLY A 461 -16.89 15.84 -27.69
C GLY A 461 -15.53 15.19 -27.39
N LYS A 462 -14.55 15.97 -26.93
CA LYS A 462 -13.24 15.47 -26.48
C LYS A 462 -13.36 14.59 -25.23
N LEU A 463 -14.18 14.99 -24.25
CA LEU A 463 -14.42 14.19 -23.05
C LEU A 463 -15.07 12.85 -23.37
N LEU A 464 -16.09 12.82 -24.23
CA LEU A 464 -16.79 11.59 -24.62
C LEU A 464 -15.82 10.62 -25.28
N TYR A 465 -14.99 11.12 -26.22
CA TYR A 465 -13.97 10.31 -26.87
C TYR A 465 -12.99 9.69 -25.86
N LEU A 466 -12.48 10.50 -24.93
CA LEU A 466 -11.55 10.05 -23.90
C LEU A 466 -12.20 9.02 -22.97
N LEU A 467 -13.43 9.28 -22.52
CA LEU A 467 -14.16 8.39 -21.63
C LEU A 467 -14.46 7.04 -22.29
N ASP A 468 -14.88 7.02 -23.55
CA ASP A 468 -15.11 5.79 -24.30
C ASP A 468 -13.78 5.01 -24.47
N GLY A 469 -12.69 5.70 -24.84
CA GLY A 469 -11.36 5.08 -24.91
C GLY A 469 -10.89 4.50 -23.58
N MET A 470 -11.29 5.09 -22.44
CA MET A 470 -11.01 4.53 -21.12
C MET A 470 -11.83 3.28 -20.80
N LEU A 471 -13.12 3.29 -21.15
CA LEU A 471 -14.03 2.16 -20.91
C LEU A 471 -13.71 0.98 -21.84
N ASP A 472 -13.23 1.25 -23.04
CA ASP A 472 -12.73 0.26 -24.01
C ASP A 472 -11.31 -0.26 -23.67
N GLY A 473 -10.65 0.28 -22.64
CA GLY A 473 -9.32 -0.15 -22.18
C GLY A 473 -8.15 0.33 -23.05
N GLN A 474 -8.37 1.32 -23.92
CA GLN A 474 -7.32 1.93 -24.74
C GLN A 474 -6.48 2.93 -23.93
N VAL A 475 -7.13 3.62 -22.98
CA VAL A 475 -6.52 4.60 -22.10
C VAL A 475 -6.81 4.19 -20.65
N ASN A 476 -5.82 4.24 -19.75
CA ASN A 476 -6.13 3.94 -18.36
C ASN A 476 -6.86 5.09 -17.67
N SER A 477 -6.26 6.28 -17.72
CA SER A 477 -6.68 7.45 -16.96
C SER A 477 -6.73 8.69 -17.85
N GLY A 478 -7.61 9.62 -17.49
CA GLY A 478 -7.94 10.75 -18.34
C GLY A 478 -7.98 12.06 -17.58
N ILE A 479 -7.63 13.14 -18.26
CA ILE A 479 -7.86 14.50 -17.80
C ILE A 479 -8.61 15.23 -18.89
N ALA A 480 -9.78 15.79 -18.57
CA ALA A 480 -10.57 16.58 -19.50
C ALA A 480 -10.81 17.97 -18.90
N ALA A 481 -10.77 19.00 -19.74
CA ALA A 481 -11.16 20.36 -19.35
C ALA A 481 -12.53 20.73 -19.92
N THR A 482 -13.28 21.53 -19.19
CA THR A 482 -14.58 22.08 -19.60
C THR A 482 -14.75 23.52 -19.11
N PRO A 483 -15.47 24.37 -19.84
CA PRO A 483 -15.80 25.72 -19.38
C PRO A 483 -16.54 25.70 -18.03
N ALA A 484 -16.25 26.69 -17.17
CA ALA A 484 -16.85 26.82 -15.84
C ALA A 484 -18.39 26.76 -15.87
N SER A 485 -19.01 27.42 -16.86
CA SER A 485 -20.46 27.45 -17.04
C SER A 485 -21.07 26.10 -17.43
N ALA A 486 -20.26 25.18 -17.95
CA ALA A 486 -20.67 23.87 -18.44
C ALA A 486 -20.31 22.73 -17.48
N ALA A 487 -19.44 22.95 -16.49
CA ALA A 487 -18.86 21.90 -15.65
C ALA A 487 -19.87 20.92 -15.03
N ALA A 488 -20.96 21.43 -14.44
CA ALA A 488 -22.00 20.57 -13.85
C ALA A 488 -22.74 19.72 -14.90
N ALA A 489 -23.04 20.29 -16.07
CA ALA A 489 -23.68 19.58 -17.17
C ALA A 489 -22.75 18.54 -17.81
N THR A 490 -21.48 18.90 -18.01
CA THR A 490 -20.45 17.97 -18.49
C THR A 490 -20.28 16.78 -17.54
N LEU A 491 -20.30 17.02 -16.23
CA LEU A 491 -20.21 15.97 -15.23
C LEU A 491 -21.43 15.03 -15.26
N ASP A 492 -22.66 15.56 -15.40
CA ASP A 492 -23.86 14.73 -15.55
C ASP A 492 -23.75 13.82 -16.79
N VAL A 493 -23.33 14.40 -17.93
CA VAL A 493 -23.12 13.61 -19.16
C VAL A 493 -22.04 12.55 -18.95
N ALA A 494 -20.91 12.87 -18.33
CA ALA A 494 -19.84 11.91 -18.06
C ALA A 494 -20.33 10.72 -17.21
N ILE A 495 -21.13 10.99 -16.18
CA ILE A 495 -21.73 9.94 -15.33
C ILE A 495 -22.68 9.06 -16.13
N ARG A 496 -23.63 9.67 -16.84
CA ARG A 496 -24.64 8.93 -17.62
C ARG A 496 -23.99 8.13 -18.75
N ARG A 497 -23.00 8.71 -19.44
CA ARG A 497 -22.23 8.02 -20.48
C ARG A 497 -21.51 6.82 -19.87
N GLY A 498 -20.75 7.01 -18.79
CA GLY A 498 -20.03 5.94 -18.12
C GLY A 498 -20.93 4.77 -17.72
N LEU A 499 -22.09 5.06 -17.10
CA LEU A 499 -23.05 4.02 -16.70
C LEU A 499 -23.74 3.33 -17.88
N SER A 500 -23.93 4.03 -19.00
CA SER A 500 -24.51 3.47 -20.24
C SER A 500 -23.49 2.66 -21.06
N HIS A 501 -22.20 2.96 -20.92
CA HIS A 501 -21.11 2.43 -21.72
C HIS A 501 -20.22 1.46 -20.93
N GLY A 502 -20.83 0.73 -19.98
CA GLY A 502 -20.23 -0.46 -19.36
C GLY A 502 -19.85 -0.36 -17.88
N ALA A 503 -19.70 0.84 -17.29
CA ALA A 503 -19.37 0.97 -15.87
C ALA A 503 -20.55 0.48 -15.00
N GLN A 504 -20.32 -0.53 -14.16
CA GLN A 504 -21.37 -1.05 -13.28
C GLN A 504 -21.49 -0.19 -12.02
N ARG A 505 -20.34 0.22 -11.47
CA ARG A 505 -20.22 1.08 -10.30
C ARG A 505 -19.34 2.30 -10.60
N LEU A 506 -19.85 3.50 -10.32
CA LEU A 506 -19.14 4.76 -10.56
C LEU A 506 -18.98 5.54 -9.25
N LEU A 507 -17.74 5.87 -8.91
CA LEU A 507 -17.44 6.78 -7.80
C LEU A 507 -17.25 8.18 -8.36
N CYS A 508 -18.00 9.16 -7.87
CA CYS A 508 -17.79 10.57 -8.19
C CYS A 508 -17.36 11.34 -6.93
N VAL A 509 -16.16 11.90 -6.98
CA VAL A 509 -15.65 12.85 -5.98
C VAL A 509 -15.71 14.24 -6.58
N ALA A 510 -16.73 15.01 -6.19
CA ALA A 510 -16.99 16.35 -6.67
C ALA A 510 -16.48 17.39 -5.66
N LEU A 511 -15.73 18.37 -6.17
CA LEU A 511 -15.23 19.52 -5.41
C LEU A 511 -15.61 20.83 -6.10
N GLY A 512 -15.86 21.87 -5.31
CA GLY A 512 -16.31 23.17 -5.82
C GLY A 512 -17.82 23.28 -5.95
N GLN A 513 -18.30 24.21 -6.77
CA GLN A 513 -19.73 24.46 -7.01
C GLN A 513 -20.30 23.46 -8.01
N LEU A 514 -20.35 22.19 -7.62
CA LEU A 514 -20.88 21.09 -8.42
C LEU A 514 -21.99 20.38 -7.64
N ASP A 515 -23.22 20.53 -8.11
CA ASP A 515 -24.37 19.84 -7.52
C ASP A 515 -24.52 18.43 -8.10
N ARG A 516 -25.02 17.51 -7.26
CA ARG A 516 -25.40 16.17 -7.72
C ARG A 516 -26.51 16.30 -8.76
N PRO A 517 -26.42 15.63 -9.92
CA PRO A 517 -27.51 15.64 -10.90
C PRO A 517 -28.83 15.15 -10.27
N PRO A 518 -29.94 15.87 -10.48
CA PRO A 518 -31.21 15.57 -9.78
C PRO A 518 -31.80 14.22 -10.17
N ASP A 519 -31.61 13.80 -11.42
CA ASP A 519 -32.16 12.55 -11.96
C ASP A 519 -31.22 11.35 -11.75
N LEU A 520 -30.09 11.53 -11.06
CA LEU A 520 -29.17 10.43 -10.81
C LEU A 520 -29.87 9.39 -9.92
N ALA A 521 -30.05 8.19 -10.46
CA ALA A 521 -30.77 7.11 -9.80
C ALA A 521 -30.19 6.77 -8.43
N HIS A 522 -31.07 6.37 -7.51
CA HIS A 522 -30.71 5.82 -6.20
C HIS A 522 -30.66 4.29 -6.24
N ASP A 523 -30.05 3.74 -7.29
CA ASP A 523 -29.97 2.30 -7.57
C ASP A 523 -28.72 1.64 -6.98
N GLY A 524 -27.88 2.40 -6.27
CA GLY A 524 -26.62 1.93 -5.68
C GLY A 524 -25.47 1.79 -6.68
N ARG A 525 -25.64 2.16 -7.95
CA ARG A 525 -24.57 2.11 -8.96
C ARG A 525 -23.64 3.31 -8.93
N SER A 526 -24.03 4.39 -8.25
CA SER A 526 -23.25 5.63 -8.17
C SER A 526 -23.05 6.04 -6.72
N LEU A 527 -21.80 6.22 -6.30
CA LEU A 527 -21.44 6.82 -5.03
C LEU A 527 -20.99 8.26 -5.26
N TRP A 528 -21.75 9.22 -4.71
CA TRP A 528 -21.48 10.65 -4.84
C TRP A 528 -20.90 11.21 -3.54
N LEU A 529 -19.67 11.72 -3.62
CA LEU A 529 -18.97 12.40 -2.53
C LEU A 529 -18.75 13.87 -2.90
N ASN A 530 -19.41 14.79 -2.19
CA ASN A 530 -19.22 16.23 -2.38
C ASN A 530 -18.35 16.82 -1.25
N ILE A 531 -17.17 17.32 -1.58
CA ILE A 531 -16.21 17.93 -0.65
C ILE A 531 -16.25 19.46 -0.78
N ARG A 532 -17.38 20.05 -0.40
CA ARG A 532 -17.61 21.50 -0.17
C ARG A 532 -19.02 21.80 0.39
N GLY A 533 -19.68 20.81 0.98
CA GLY A 533 -21.02 20.97 1.54
C GLY A 533 -21.09 22.08 2.58
N LYS A 534 -22.24 22.75 2.73
CA LYS A 534 -22.42 23.72 3.83
C LYS A 534 -22.26 23.05 5.20
N GLU A 535 -22.66 21.79 5.30
CA GLU A 535 -22.61 20.98 6.51
C GLU A 535 -22.21 19.54 6.15
N ALA A 536 -21.71 18.81 7.15
CA ALA A 536 -21.41 17.39 7.02
C ALA A 536 -22.71 16.60 7.11
N ALA A 537 -23.11 15.93 6.04
CA ALA A 537 -24.36 15.18 5.97
C ALA A 537 -24.26 13.96 5.06
N ALA A 538 -24.75 12.81 5.53
CA ALA A 538 -25.07 11.67 4.69
C ALA A 538 -26.53 11.79 4.23
N LEU A 539 -26.75 12.45 3.08
CA LEU A 539 -28.09 12.63 2.49
C LEU A 539 -28.70 11.29 2.06
N SER A 540 -27.85 10.35 1.69
CA SER A 540 -28.14 8.92 1.63
C SER A 540 -26.85 8.13 1.79
N MET A 541 -26.95 6.80 1.82
CA MET A 541 -25.78 5.91 1.91
C MET A 541 -24.82 6.03 0.71
N PHE A 542 -25.32 6.53 -0.42
CA PHE A 542 -24.57 6.74 -1.66
C PHE A 542 -24.44 8.23 -2.02
N HIS A 543 -24.85 9.12 -1.12
CA HIS A 543 -24.77 10.58 -1.30
C HIS A 543 -24.26 11.22 -0.01
N VAL A 544 -22.96 11.48 0.01
CA VAL A 544 -22.26 12.05 1.16
C VAL A 544 -21.80 13.46 0.82
N SER A 545 -22.02 14.39 1.74
CA SER A 545 -21.52 15.76 1.66
C SER A 545 -20.71 16.08 2.89
N THR A 546 -19.54 16.70 2.69
CA THR A 546 -18.70 17.21 3.76
C THR A 546 -18.27 18.64 3.44
N PRO A 547 -18.14 19.53 4.44
CA PRO A 547 -17.46 20.81 4.26
C PRO A 547 -16.04 20.57 3.77
N LEU A 548 -15.51 21.54 3.02
CA LEU A 548 -14.11 21.51 2.59
C LEU A 548 -13.26 21.59 3.86
N PRO A 549 -12.51 20.53 4.22
CA PRO A 549 -11.72 20.55 5.42
C PRO A 549 -10.54 21.53 5.27
N ALA A 550 -9.91 21.90 6.37
CA ALA A 550 -8.67 22.67 6.28
C ALA A 550 -7.61 21.93 5.44
N MET A 551 -6.94 22.65 4.53
CA MET A 551 -5.89 22.12 3.63
C MET A 551 -4.61 21.68 4.36
N THR A 552 -4.59 21.80 5.68
CA THR A 552 -3.54 21.39 6.60
C THR A 552 -3.55 19.88 6.79
N GLY A 553 -4.42 19.38 7.67
CA GLY A 553 -4.58 17.95 7.99
C GLY A 553 -6.00 17.44 7.80
N GLY A 554 -7.00 18.32 7.83
CA GLY A 554 -8.40 17.93 7.67
C GLY A 554 -8.64 17.24 6.34
N PHE A 555 -8.03 17.74 5.25
CA PHE A 555 -8.19 17.16 3.93
C PHE A 555 -7.61 15.75 3.84
N LEU A 556 -6.42 15.54 4.41
CA LEU A 556 -5.80 14.22 4.50
C LEU A 556 -6.66 13.26 5.36
N SER A 557 -7.12 13.70 6.53
CA SER A 557 -8.00 12.91 7.38
C SER A 557 -9.31 12.54 6.68
N CYS A 558 -9.86 13.43 5.86
CA CYS A 558 -11.03 13.13 5.03
C CYS A 558 -10.73 12.07 3.95
N ILE A 559 -9.56 12.12 3.31
CA ILE A 559 -9.16 11.10 2.33
C ILE A 559 -9.04 9.74 3.01
N LEU A 560 -8.22 9.65 4.06
CA LEU A 560 -7.89 8.38 4.72
C LEU A 560 -9.05 7.82 5.55
N GLY A 561 -9.83 8.69 6.20
CA GLY A 561 -10.89 8.29 7.13
C GLY A 561 -12.30 8.23 6.54
N LEU A 562 -12.51 8.67 5.29
CA LEU A 562 -13.82 8.66 4.64
C LEU A 562 -13.73 8.25 3.16
N VAL A 563 -13.01 9.00 2.32
CA VAL A 563 -13.03 8.79 0.87
C VAL A 563 -12.49 7.41 0.49
N LEU A 564 -11.29 7.04 0.95
CA LEU A 564 -10.70 5.75 0.64
C LEU A 564 -11.48 4.57 1.24
N PRO A 565 -11.87 4.57 2.53
CA PRO A 565 -12.70 3.51 3.08
C PRO A 565 -13.99 3.27 2.28
N LEU A 566 -14.71 4.34 1.95
CA LEU A 566 -15.92 4.24 1.13
C LEU A 566 -15.61 3.71 -0.27
N ALA A 567 -14.54 4.20 -0.90
CA ALA A 567 -14.18 3.81 -2.25
C ALA A 567 -13.73 2.34 -2.34
N TYR A 568 -12.94 1.86 -1.38
CA TYR A 568 -12.57 0.45 -1.29
C TYR A 568 -13.79 -0.43 -1.00
N SER A 569 -14.70 -0.03 -0.11
CA SER A 569 -15.95 -0.78 0.10
C SER A 569 -16.87 -0.77 -1.11
N PHE A 570 -16.89 0.32 -1.87
CA PHE A 570 -17.76 0.47 -3.04
C PHE A 570 -17.21 -0.27 -4.29
N GLN A 571 -15.90 -0.48 -4.37
CA GLN A 571 -15.20 -1.15 -5.48
C GLN A 571 -15.64 -0.61 -6.85
N PRO A 572 -15.42 0.69 -7.14
CA PRO A 572 -15.87 1.29 -8.41
C PRO A 572 -15.14 0.67 -9.62
N ASP A 573 -15.81 0.69 -10.77
CA ASP A 573 -15.22 0.36 -12.07
C ASP A 573 -14.70 1.60 -12.81
N LEU A 574 -15.17 2.78 -12.41
CA LEU A 574 -14.76 4.09 -12.91
C LEU A 574 -14.78 5.11 -11.76
N VAL A 575 -13.75 5.93 -11.67
CA VAL A 575 -13.65 7.04 -10.72
C VAL A 575 -13.65 8.36 -11.48
N LEU A 576 -14.55 9.26 -11.10
CA LEU A 576 -14.58 10.64 -11.57
C LEU A 576 -14.10 11.56 -10.45
N VAL A 577 -13.06 12.36 -10.73
CA VAL A 577 -12.60 13.44 -9.84
C VAL A 577 -12.95 14.77 -10.51
N ALA A 578 -14.02 15.42 -10.05
CA ALA A 578 -14.50 16.66 -10.66
C ALA A 578 -14.08 17.87 -9.83
N LEU A 579 -13.22 18.71 -10.40
CA LEU A 579 -12.73 19.95 -9.81
C LEU A 579 -13.44 21.14 -10.47
N GLY A 580 -14.59 21.51 -9.92
CA GLY A 580 -15.42 22.60 -10.45
C GLY A 580 -15.10 23.97 -9.86
N PRO A 581 -15.91 24.98 -10.24
CA PRO A 581 -15.67 26.38 -9.87
C PRO A 581 -15.55 26.60 -8.36
N GLY A 582 -14.46 27.26 -7.95
CA GLY A 582 -14.20 27.57 -6.54
C GLY A 582 -13.91 26.34 -5.67
N HIS A 583 -13.33 25.27 -6.24
CA HIS A 583 -12.93 24.07 -5.50
C HIS A 583 -11.90 24.34 -4.40
N GLY A 584 -11.04 25.35 -4.54
CA GLY A 584 -10.14 25.82 -3.49
C GLY A 584 -8.97 24.89 -3.14
N LEU A 585 -8.79 23.78 -3.88
CA LEU A 585 -7.63 22.89 -3.71
C LEU A 585 -6.38 23.50 -4.34
N GLN A 586 -5.25 23.36 -3.64
CA GLN A 586 -3.94 23.60 -4.26
C GLN A 586 -3.55 22.38 -5.11
N GLY A 587 -2.65 22.57 -6.09
CA GLY A 587 -2.24 21.50 -7.00
C GLY A 587 -1.73 20.24 -6.30
N ARG A 588 -1.01 20.37 -5.18
CA ARG A 588 -0.53 19.24 -4.36
C ARG A 588 -1.64 18.42 -3.70
N HIS A 589 -2.75 19.05 -3.31
CA HIS A 589 -3.89 18.37 -2.69
C HIS A 589 -4.71 17.60 -3.73
N ALA A 590 -4.93 18.21 -4.90
CA ALA A 590 -5.56 17.54 -6.04
C ALA A 590 -4.71 16.36 -6.52
N ALA A 591 -3.38 16.54 -6.59
CA ALA A 591 -2.42 15.49 -6.90
C ALA A 591 -2.52 14.33 -5.91
N LEU A 592 -2.53 14.60 -4.61
CA LEU A 592 -2.64 13.55 -3.60
C LEU A 592 -3.96 12.77 -3.72
N LEU A 593 -5.09 13.47 -3.91
CA LEU A 593 -6.39 12.83 -4.08
C LEU A 593 -6.39 11.90 -5.30
N ALA A 594 -5.88 12.37 -6.44
CA ALA A 594 -5.78 11.56 -7.65
C ALA A 594 -4.84 10.36 -7.47
N ALA A 595 -3.69 10.55 -6.81
CA ALA A 595 -2.73 9.47 -6.51
C ALA A 595 -3.37 8.35 -5.68
N MET A 596 -4.09 8.75 -4.63
CA MET A 596 -4.76 7.84 -3.70
C MET A 596 -5.90 7.06 -4.37
N LEU A 597 -6.63 7.69 -5.29
CA LEU A 597 -7.73 7.05 -6.01
C LEU A 597 -7.28 6.20 -7.20
N ARG A 598 -6.05 6.37 -7.70
CA ARG A 598 -5.48 5.60 -8.81
C ARG A 598 -5.43 4.09 -8.53
N GLY A 599 -5.49 3.66 -7.27
CA GLY A 599 -5.45 2.24 -6.92
C GLY A 599 -6.78 1.54 -7.16
N LEU A 600 -7.85 2.31 -7.35
CA LEU A 600 -9.21 1.80 -7.52
C LEU A 600 -9.53 1.66 -9.01
N ALA A 601 -10.60 0.92 -9.34
CA ALA A 601 -11.13 0.84 -10.69
C ALA A 601 -10.12 0.40 -11.77
N GLY A 602 -9.08 -0.36 -11.40
CA GLY A 602 -7.99 -0.68 -12.34
C GLY A 602 -7.23 0.56 -12.82
N GLY A 603 -7.22 1.65 -12.04
CA GLY A 603 -6.66 2.95 -12.39
C GLY A 603 -7.50 3.79 -13.37
N ARG A 604 -8.75 3.38 -13.66
CA ARG A 604 -9.70 4.18 -14.45
C ARG A 604 -10.20 5.41 -13.70
N VAL A 605 -9.38 6.44 -13.70
CA VAL A 605 -9.64 7.74 -13.09
C VAL A 605 -9.74 8.81 -14.18
N LEU A 606 -10.89 9.47 -14.27
CA LEU A 606 -11.11 10.64 -15.13
C LEU A 606 -11.19 11.89 -14.25
N ALA A 607 -10.22 12.79 -14.40
CA ALA A 607 -10.26 14.10 -13.76
C ALA A 607 -10.92 15.14 -14.69
N LEU A 608 -11.98 15.79 -14.22
CA LEU A 608 -12.65 16.88 -14.92
C LEU A 608 -12.24 18.22 -14.31
N LEU A 609 -11.65 19.09 -15.13
CA LEU A 609 -11.10 20.38 -14.73
C LEU A 609 -11.87 21.56 -15.32
N GLU A 610 -11.88 22.67 -14.60
CA GLU A 610 -12.30 23.97 -15.10
C GLU A 610 -11.20 24.63 -15.95
N GLU A 611 -11.54 25.01 -17.18
CA GLU A 611 -10.62 25.53 -18.19
C GLU A 611 -9.74 26.71 -17.72
N ASP A 612 -10.30 27.65 -16.95
CA ASP A 612 -9.62 28.88 -16.51
C ASP A 612 -8.46 28.65 -15.52
N SER A 613 -8.35 27.45 -14.93
CA SER A 613 -7.30 27.07 -13.95
C SER A 613 -6.38 25.94 -14.43
N THR A 614 -6.44 25.59 -15.73
CA THR A 614 -6.12 24.24 -16.22
C THR A 614 -4.64 23.88 -16.40
N PRO A 615 -3.74 24.67 -17.01
CA PRO A 615 -2.50 24.11 -17.57
C PRO A 615 -1.56 23.52 -16.51
N GLN A 616 -1.33 24.25 -15.42
CA GLN A 616 -0.44 23.78 -14.35
C GLN A 616 -1.04 22.59 -13.59
N LEU A 617 -2.34 22.64 -13.30
CA LEU A 617 -3.03 21.57 -12.58
C LEU A 617 -3.14 20.29 -13.42
N ALA A 618 -3.47 20.42 -14.70
CA ALA A 618 -3.50 19.31 -15.65
C ALA A 618 -2.13 18.64 -15.77
N GLY A 619 -1.04 19.42 -15.84
CA GLY A 619 0.32 18.88 -15.86
C GLY A 619 0.67 18.10 -14.60
N ILE A 620 0.28 18.59 -13.41
CA ILE A 620 0.51 17.89 -12.13
C ILE A 620 -0.30 16.60 -12.06
N LEU A 621 -1.59 16.65 -12.40
CA LEU A 621 -2.46 15.48 -12.39
C LEU A 621 -2.01 14.44 -13.42
N ALA A 622 -1.54 14.88 -14.58
CA ALA A 622 -1.05 14.00 -15.64
C ALA A 622 0.13 13.16 -15.14
N ARG A 623 1.10 13.78 -14.44
CA ARG A 623 2.24 13.08 -13.84
C ARG A 623 1.80 12.01 -12.85
N VAL A 624 0.91 12.38 -11.93
CA VAL A 624 0.45 11.48 -10.88
C VAL A 624 -0.39 10.34 -11.43
N LEU A 625 -1.33 10.61 -12.32
CA LEU A 625 -2.12 9.56 -12.96
C LEU A 625 -1.24 8.64 -13.81
N ASN A 626 -0.12 9.15 -14.32
CA ASN A 626 0.87 8.36 -15.07
C ASN A 626 1.83 7.52 -14.20
N GLY A 627 1.75 7.62 -12.87
CA GLY A 627 2.58 6.80 -11.98
C GLY A 627 3.49 7.58 -11.04
N GLU A 628 3.73 8.87 -11.28
CA GLU A 628 4.62 9.67 -10.44
C GLU A 628 4.03 9.90 -9.04
N ALA A 629 4.91 10.07 -8.05
CA ALA A 629 4.48 10.40 -6.70
C ALA A 629 3.89 11.83 -6.63
N PRO A 630 2.88 12.07 -5.79
CA PRO A 630 2.37 13.41 -5.59
C PRO A 630 3.43 14.30 -4.92
N PRO A 631 3.39 15.62 -5.13
CA PRO A 631 4.23 16.56 -4.39
C PRO A 631 4.00 16.41 -2.88
N SER A 632 5.06 16.54 -2.08
CA SER A 632 4.94 16.50 -0.62
C SER A 632 3.96 17.58 -0.13
N LEU A 633 3.13 17.22 0.85
CA LEU A 633 2.28 18.16 1.56
C LEU A 633 3.09 19.08 2.52
N GLY A 634 4.37 18.76 2.76
CA GLY A 634 5.18 19.33 3.84
C GLY A 634 4.80 18.74 5.19
N ALA A 635 5.42 19.24 6.27
CA ALA A 635 5.14 18.81 7.64
C ALA A 635 3.62 18.83 7.91
N SER A 636 3.05 17.63 8.09
CA SER A 636 1.61 17.43 8.26
C SER A 636 1.12 18.20 9.48
N SER A 637 0.43 19.29 9.23
CA SER A 637 -0.34 20.03 10.23
C SER A 637 -1.59 19.22 10.58
N VAL A 638 -1.83 19.02 11.87
CA VAL A 638 -2.96 18.25 12.41
C VAL A 638 -4.31 18.79 11.91
N ALA A 639 -5.27 17.89 11.68
CA ALA A 639 -6.66 18.28 11.40
C ALA A 639 -7.23 19.13 12.55
N SER A 640 -8.07 20.13 12.21
CA SER A 640 -8.71 20.92 13.25
C SER A 640 -9.72 20.06 14.02
N PRO A 641 -10.00 20.34 15.31
CA PRO A 641 -11.04 19.62 16.05
C PRO A 641 -12.42 19.69 15.37
N GLU A 642 -12.70 20.74 14.61
CA GLU A 642 -13.92 20.89 13.81
C GLU A 642 -13.97 19.91 12.65
N ASP A 643 -12.87 19.81 11.87
CA ASP A 643 -12.76 18.83 10.78
C ASP A 643 -12.91 17.41 11.30
N VAL A 644 -12.29 17.10 12.44
CA VAL A 644 -12.36 15.75 13.03
C VAL A 644 -13.77 15.43 13.53
N ARG A 645 -14.46 16.37 14.19
CA ARG A 645 -15.87 16.17 14.57
C ARG A 645 -16.77 15.95 13.37
N ALA A 646 -16.59 16.71 12.30
CA ALA A 646 -17.35 16.54 11.06
C ALA A 646 -17.11 15.15 10.44
N LEU A 647 -15.85 14.71 10.40
CA LEU A 647 -15.47 13.38 9.94
C LEU A 647 -16.10 12.27 10.79
N MET A 648 -15.99 12.34 12.11
CA MET A 648 -16.55 11.34 13.01
C MET A 648 -18.08 11.29 12.93
N TYR A 649 -18.74 12.43 12.78
CA TYR A 649 -20.18 12.50 12.57
C TYR A 649 -20.62 11.77 11.29
N LEU A 650 -19.88 11.95 10.18
CA LEU A 650 -20.14 11.24 8.93
C LEU A 650 -19.86 9.74 9.06
N ARG A 651 -18.74 9.36 9.69
CA ARG A 651 -18.41 7.96 9.94
C ARG A 651 -19.52 7.27 10.70
N GLY A 652 -19.99 7.84 11.81
CA GLY A 652 -21.05 7.25 12.62
C GLY A 652 -22.38 7.02 11.87
N GLN A 653 -22.69 7.86 10.87
CA GLN A 653 -23.89 7.65 10.04
C GLN A 653 -23.72 6.54 8.98
N LEU A 654 -22.49 6.37 8.47
CA LEU A 654 -22.21 5.53 7.30
C LEU A 654 -21.70 4.13 7.69
N GLU A 655 -21.06 4.00 8.84
CA GLU A 655 -20.45 2.78 9.37
C GLU A 655 -21.39 1.55 9.43
N PRO A 656 -22.71 1.68 9.70
CA PRO A 656 -23.61 0.53 9.73
C PRO A 656 -23.62 -0.28 8.42
N GLN A 657 -23.39 0.36 7.27
CA GLN A 657 -23.33 -0.32 5.96
C GLN A 657 -21.92 -0.37 5.38
N TRP A 658 -21.12 0.67 5.61
CA TRP A 658 -19.77 0.78 5.08
C TRP A 658 -18.73 0.37 6.13
N LYS A 659 -18.54 -0.95 6.28
CA LYS A 659 -17.73 -1.52 7.37
C LYS A 659 -16.24 -1.19 7.30
N MET A 660 -15.71 -0.81 6.15
CA MET A 660 -14.33 -0.28 6.07
C MET A 660 -14.17 1.04 6.84
N LEU A 661 -15.24 1.74 7.21
CA LEU A 661 -15.15 2.92 8.09
C LEU A 661 -14.93 2.56 9.56
N GLN A 662 -14.99 1.28 9.94
CA GLN A 662 -14.79 0.83 11.31
C GLN A 662 -13.33 0.90 11.73
N CYS A 663 -13.09 1.39 12.93
CA CYS A 663 -11.77 1.42 13.58
C CYS A 663 -11.80 0.78 14.97
N HIS A 664 -12.95 0.24 15.36
CA HIS A 664 -13.21 -0.43 16.63
C HIS A 664 -14.38 -1.41 16.40
N PRO A 665 -14.46 -2.50 17.18
CA PRO A 665 -15.57 -3.41 17.16
C PRO A 665 -16.86 -2.73 17.67
N HIS A 666 -18.01 -3.16 17.15
CA HIS A 666 -19.27 -2.85 17.80
C HIS A 666 -19.35 -3.60 19.13
N LEU A 667 -19.61 -2.89 20.23
CA LEU A 667 -20.04 -3.52 21.47
C LEU A 667 -21.37 -4.20 21.19
N VAL A 668 -21.36 -5.54 21.10
CA VAL A 668 -22.59 -6.31 21.09
C VAL A 668 -23.22 -6.13 22.47
N ALA A 669 -24.36 -5.44 22.52
CA ALA A 669 -25.11 -5.13 23.74
C ALA A 669 -25.69 -6.39 24.40
#